data_AF-A0A9P1BSJ2-F1
#
_entry.id   AF-A0A9P1BSJ2-F1
#
_cell.length_a   1.000
_cell.length_b   1.000
_cell.length_c   1.000
_cell.angle_alpha   90.00
_cell.angle_beta   90.00
_cell.angle_gamma   90.00
#
_symmetry.space_group_name_H-M   'P 1'
#
loop_
_entity.id
_entity.type
_entity.pdbx_description
1 polymer ?
#
loop_
_entity_poly.entity_id
_entity_poly.type
_entity_poly.pdbx_seq_one_letter_code
_entity_poly.pdbx_strand_id
1 'polypeptide(L)'
;MFGASPDQVTLLEATDDVGGHAKTWVETTDQGELPIDIGFIFNNVNYYKYKNFTSYFDYPLHDTALNTSGAFNGRYWDNVHSERGVLGEDLEREVDRFMELVNEPEDTLRYLTPLAAFLWWHGFTDDFYRLCLTSIISVLFVTKMGAARQSAQATLNYFRPDVGFSHMRYQKALVQNNIKGSQFLWRDIIADANSTGLLDIRLNSKVESLQWRGGWDLLLNDGRISTKKFCKRHKETLTSLELASCTVHGLLRNDAFLTLLATQRGVQSCVLRRSLQSLALAEELRTLRPEVYFERASTSLHEDSAEDLRQLAKICRRFSRDLVLFVSGHCGRNAPEFIKLTFTLERATSVCEEVLDLLGVTPAESRLRMYVFGCGSHVAARDVPKGGAANWCKATLRVELHGTEGLLVDWGSKWWQPLEPGEAFPEPQTVSGYEDIILAIPASECSKIVNNPWKKLVLGQIDYVTTFLTLHTDAEATVAQPHFAPAQNSSVLYFVDESTMTGKIGQIFGDHDSELLLTVHSDQNVINPEKVKTQYAWSHHFFSLWELAVARRFVPMFDSSAGIHFAGDWKVGVGHDDAIKAGIAAACRAGIHAELSNEAPAERQLYKNLLLDVCVDATTPLSEEERNPLRSASGV
;
A
#
# COMPACT_ATOMS: atom_id res chain seq x y z
N MET A 1 -43.39 8.66 -2.97
CA MET A 1 -42.00 8.48 -3.44
C MET A 1 -41.21 8.00 -2.24
N PHE A 2 -40.87 6.71 -2.19
CA PHE A 2 -39.90 6.21 -1.23
C PHE A 2 -38.53 6.67 -1.71
N GLY A 3 -37.89 7.59 -0.99
CA GLY A 3 -36.52 8.00 -1.31
C GLY A 3 -35.62 6.77 -1.22
N ALA A 4 -34.82 6.54 -2.25
CA ALA A 4 -33.80 5.49 -2.22
C ALA A 4 -32.92 5.72 -0.96
N SER A 5 -32.63 4.64 -0.24
CA SER A 5 -31.55 4.67 0.74
C SER A 5 -30.27 5.08 0.01
N PRO A 6 -29.42 5.95 0.56
CA PRO A 6 -28.15 6.26 -0.09
C PRO A 6 -27.36 4.97 -0.31
N ASP A 7 -26.74 4.85 -1.48
CA ASP A 7 -25.99 3.65 -1.88
C ASP A 7 -24.88 3.37 -0.84
N GLN A 8 -24.93 2.18 -0.25
CA GLN A 8 -23.92 1.75 0.71
C GLN A 8 -22.72 1.18 -0.04
N VAL A 9 -21.56 1.83 0.08
CA VAL A 9 -20.30 1.40 -0.56
C VAL A 9 -19.53 0.52 0.41
N THR A 10 -18.94 -0.57 -0.08
CA THR A 10 -17.98 -1.38 0.69
C THR A 10 -16.63 -1.39 -0.01
N LEU A 11 -15.60 -0.89 0.65
CA LEU A 11 -14.20 -0.98 0.22
C LEU A 11 -13.59 -2.26 0.81
N LEU A 12 -13.11 -3.15 -0.07
CA LEU A 12 -12.41 -4.37 0.31
C LEU A 12 -10.93 -4.23 -0.06
N GLU A 13 -10.05 -4.36 0.93
CA GLU A 13 -8.60 -4.38 0.74
C GLU A 13 -8.02 -5.72 1.16
N ALA A 14 -7.13 -6.28 0.35
CA ALA A 14 -6.47 -7.54 0.66
C ALA A 14 -5.44 -7.42 1.80
N THR A 15 -4.96 -6.20 2.07
CA THR A 15 -3.97 -5.88 3.11
C THR A 15 -4.62 -5.25 4.34
N ASP A 16 -3.83 -5.05 5.39
CA ASP A 16 -4.21 -4.36 6.63
C ASP A 16 -4.10 -2.84 6.54
N ASP A 17 -3.89 -2.31 5.34
CA ASP A 17 -3.67 -0.89 5.07
C ASP A 17 -4.24 -0.53 3.69
N VAL A 18 -4.50 0.75 3.48
CA VAL A 18 -5.07 1.33 2.24
C VAL A 18 -4.00 2.06 1.44
N GLY A 19 -4.30 2.34 0.16
CA GLY A 19 -3.46 3.16 -0.72
C GLY A 19 -2.65 2.37 -1.76
N GLY A 20 -2.57 1.04 -1.65
CA GLY A 20 -1.93 0.19 -2.66
C GLY A 20 -0.48 0.60 -2.96
N HIS A 21 -0.25 1.10 -4.18
CA HIS A 21 1.08 1.55 -4.64
C HIS A 21 1.56 2.86 -3.97
N ALA A 22 0.65 3.62 -3.37
CA ALA A 22 0.96 4.81 -2.58
C ALA A 22 1.34 4.41 -1.16
N LYS A 23 2.62 4.07 -0.96
CA LYS A 23 3.17 3.62 0.32
C LYS A 23 4.09 4.67 0.92
N THR A 24 3.85 5.01 2.19
CA THR A 24 4.68 5.97 2.93
C THR A 24 5.46 5.25 4.03
N TRP A 25 6.76 5.48 4.08
CA TRP A 25 7.62 5.16 5.22
C TRP A 25 7.78 6.40 6.11
N VAL A 26 7.87 6.24 7.42
CA VAL A 26 8.17 7.35 8.33
C VAL A 26 9.54 7.09 8.96
N GLU A 27 10.52 7.91 8.59
CA GLU A 27 11.83 7.87 9.24
C GLU A 27 11.83 8.81 10.45
N THR A 28 12.35 8.33 11.58
CA THR A 28 12.63 9.20 12.72
C THR A 28 14.01 9.83 12.53
N THR A 29 14.05 11.16 12.40
CA THR A 29 15.27 11.95 12.25
C THR A 29 15.48 12.86 13.46
N ASP A 30 16.65 13.49 13.56
CA ASP A 30 16.91 14.52 14.59
C ASP A 30 15.99 15.74 14.45
N GLN A 31 15.42 15.97 13.26
CA GLN A 31 14.46 17.05 12.97
C GLN A 31 13.00 16.64 13.19
N GLY A 32 12.73 15.38 13.54
CA GLY A 32 11.40 14.82 13.75
C GLY A 32 11.05 13.69 12.78
N GLU A 33 9.76 13.40 12.66
CA GLU A 33 9.27 12.40 11.71
C GLU A 33 9.33 12.94 10.28
N LEU A 34 10.00 12.18 9.40
CA LEU A 34 10.11 12.46 7.97
C LEU A 34 9.29 11.42 7.18
N PRO A 35 8.12 11.80 6.65
CA PRO A 35 7.36 10.96 5.74
C PRO A 35 8.06 10.87 4.39
N ILE A 36 8.31 9.66 3.93
CA ILE A 36 8.96 9.36 2.66
C ILE A 36 8.01 8.50 1.84
N ASP A 37 7.57 9.04 0.71
CA ASP A 37 6.78 8.27 -0.24
C ASP A 37 7.71 7.34 -1.03
N ILE A 38 7.67 6.06 -0.68
CA ILE A 38 8.46 5.05 -1.37
C ILE A 38 7.77 4.60 -2.67
N GLY A 39 6.52 5.02 -2.91
CA GLY A 39 5.74 4.82 -4.13
C GLY A 39 6.32 5.45 -5.39
N PHE A 40 7.36 6.28 -5.26
CA PHE A 40 7.90 7.12 -6.35
C PHE A 40 6.80 7.90 -7.08
N ILE A 41 5.94 8.56 -6.30
CA ILE A 41 4.76 9.27 -6.84
C ILE A 41 5.15 10.68 -7.23
N PHE A 42 5.47 10.83 -8.51
CA PHE A 42 5.68 12.12 -9.16
C PHE A 42 4.38 12.64 -9.76
N ASN A 43 4.19 13.95 -9.67
CA ASN A 43 3.14 14.64 -10.40
C ASN A 43 3.71 15.88 -11.08
N ASN A 44 3.19 16.24 -12.25
CA ASN A 44 3.62 17.42 -12.98
C ASN A 44 2.48 18.46 -13.09
N VAL A 45 2.63 19.46 -13.94
CA VAL A 45 1.63 20.52 -14.11
C VAL A 45 0.24 20.02 -14.57
N ASN A 46 0.15 18.85 -15.20
CA ASN A 46 -1.09 18.31 -15.74
C ASN A 46 -1.85 17.39 -14.78
N TYR A 47 -1.31 17.10 -13.59
CA TYR A 47 -1.92 16.19 -12.62
C TYR A 47 -2.99 16.90 -11.77
N TYR A 48 -3.94 17.55 -12.45
CA TYR A 48 -4.91 18.42 -11.80
C TYR A 48 -5.80 17.65 -10.82
N LYS A 49 -6.15 16.39 -11.07
CA LYS A 49 -7.03 15.63 -10.18
C LYS A 49 -6.30 15.25 -8.90
N TYR A 50 -5.06 14.77 -9.04
CA TYR A 50 -4.19 14.52 -7.89
C TYR A 50 -3.94 15.80 -7.08
N LYS A 51 -3.61 16.91 -7.75
CA LYS A 51 -3.37 18.22 -7.11
C LYS A 51 -4.59 18.78 -6.39
N ASN A 52 -5.77 18.53 -6.91
CA ASN A 52 -7.01 18.95 -6.26
C ASN A 52 -7.20 18.20 -4.92
N PHE A 53 -6.87 16.91 -4.85
CA PHE A 53 -6.88 16.16 -3.59
C PHE A 53 -5.82 16.69 -2.62
N THR A 54 -4.58 16.87 -3.09
CA THR A 54 -3.50 17.33 -2.22
C THR A 54 -3.80 18.71 -1.65
N SER A 55 -4.34 19.63 -2.46
CA SER A 55 -4.76 20.95 -2.00
C SER A 55 -5.92 20.91 -1.00
N TYR A 56 -6.91 20.04 -1.21
CA TYR A 56 -8.09 19.98 -0.35
C TYR A 56 -7.78 19.38 1.03
N PHE A 57 -6.92 18.35 1.08
CA PHE A 57 -6.54 17.67 2.32
C PHE A 57 -5.30 18.27 2.99
N ASP A 58 -4.81 19.43 2.53
CA ASP A 58 -3.59 20.09 3.03
C ASP A 58 -2.34 19.19 2.98
N TYR A 59 -2.13 18.53 1.85
CA TYR A 59 -0.90 17.79 1.54
C TYR A 59 -0.02 18.64 0.62
N PRO A 60 0.95 19.41 1.16
CA PRO A 60 1.77 20.29 0.35
C PRO A 60 2.62 19.48 -0.64
N LEU A 61 2.76 20.06 -1.84
CA LEU A 61 3.62 19.53 -2.88
C LEU A 61 4.94 20.29 -2.87
N HIS A 62 6.03 19.55 -2.98
CA HIS A 62 7.38 20.08 -3.04
C HIS A 62 7.97 19.80 -4.42
N ASP A 63 8.51 20.85 -5.05
CA ASP A 63 9.21 20.73 -6.32
C ASP A 63 10.43 19.82 -6.16
N THR A 64 10.55 18.83 -7.03
CA THR A 64 11.69 17.94 -7.04
C THR A 64 12.25 17.79 -8.44
N ALA A 65 13.51 17.39 -8.50
CA ALA A 65 14.25 17.21 -9.74
C ALA A 65 14.27 15.74 -10.11
N LEU A 66 13.86 15.38 -11.34
CA LEU A 66 14.27 14.12 -11.96
C LEU A 66 15.65 14.29 -12.59
N ASN A 67 16.62 14.65 -11.75
CA ASN A 67 18.01 14.68 -12.17
C ASN A 67 18.59 13.27 -12.07
N THR A 68 19.01 12.76 -13.22
CA THR A 68 19.30 11.35 -13.40
C THR A 68 20.66 11.18 -14.02
N SER A 69 21.36 10.15 -13.56
CA SER A 69 22.56 9.66 -14.20
C SER A 69 22.44 8.21 -14.65
N GLY A 70 23.13 7.91 -15.74
CA GLY A 70 23.28 6.58 -16.32
C GLY A 70 24.73 6.17 -16.43
N ALA A 71 24.98 4.87 -16.31
CA ALA A 71 26.23 4.26 -16.74
C ALA A 71 25.98 3.10 -17.70
N PHE A 72 26.82 3.02 -18.74
CA PHE A 72 26.79 1.95 -19.74
C PHE A 72 28.15 1.80 -20.40
N ASN A 73 28.65 0.56 -20.55
CA ASN A 73 29.97 0.26 -21.14
C ASN A 73 31.14 1.08 -20.55
N GLY A 74 31.12 1.33 -19.24
CA GLY A 74 32.14 2.14 -18.56
C GLY A 74 32.10 3.64 -18.88
N ARG A 75 31.11 4.08 -19.66
CA ARG A 75 30.77 5.50 -19.87
C ARG A 75 29.73 5.93 -18.85
N TYR A 76 29.75 7.22 -18.55
CA TYR A 76 28.85 7.86 -17.62
C TYR A 76 28.16 9.05 -18.29
N TRP A 77 26.92 9.31 -17.90
CA TRP A 77 26.12 10.43 -18.35
C TRP A 77 25.22 10.91 -17.21
N ASP A 78 25.01 12.22 -17.12
CA ASP A 78 23.91 12.76 -16.35
C ASP A 78 23.27 13.95 -17.06
N ASN A 79 22.00 14.22 -16.74
CA ASN A 79 21.25 15.32 -17.35
C ASN A 79 21.51 16.67 -16.67
N VAL A 80 22.32 16.76 -15.61
CA VAL A 80 22.63 18.02 -14.89
C VAL A 80 23.87 18.70 -15.46
N HIS A 81 24.88 17.90 -15.81
CA HIS A 81 26.20 18.26 -16.34
C HIS A 81 26.31 17.96 -17.83
N SER A 82 25.19 17.97 -18.55
CA SER A 82 25.17 17.93 -20.02
C SER A 82 25.65 19.26 -20.63
N GLU A 83 26.76 19.81 -20.11
CA GLU A 83 27.46 20.90 -20.76
C GLU A 83 28.07 20.38 -22.06
N ARG A 84 27.85 21.13 -23.15
CA ARG A 84 28.33 20.74 -24.49
C ARG A 84 29.82 20.43 -24.44
N GLY A 85 30.18 19.21 -24.86
CA GLY A 85 31.57 18.76 -24.99
C GLY A 85 32.02 17.72 -23.96
N VAL A 86 31.24 17.47 -22.91
CA VAL A 86 31.55 16.43 -21.90
C VAL A 86 31.22 15.01 -22.40
N LEU A 87 30.18 14.89 -23.22
CA LEU A 87 29.62 13.61 -23.68
C LEU A 87 30.22 13.07 -24.99
N GLY A 88 31.14 13.82 -25.59
CA GLY A 88 31.60 13.67 -26.97
C GLY A 88 30.62 14.32 -27.96
N GLU A 89 31.15 14.90 -29.05
CA GLU A 89 30.36 15.64 -30.03
C GLU A 89 29.27 14.81 -30.71
N ASP A 90 29.43 13.49 -30.77
CA ASP A 90 28.45 12.58 -31.39
C ASP A 90 27.18 12.46 -30.54
N LEU A 91 27.33 12.23 -29.23
CA LEU A 91 26.18 12.01 -28.34
C LEU A 91 25.40 13.31 -28.12
N GLU A 92 26.07 14.45 -28.06
CA GLU A 92 25.42 15.77 -28.00
C GLU A 92 24.55 16.05 -29.23
N ARG A 93 25.02 15.67 -30.43
CA ARG A 93 24.23 15.80 -31.66
C ARG A 93 22.99 14.91 -31.64
N GLU A 94 23.08 13.73 -31.05
CA GLU A 94 21.91 12.86 -30.88
C GLU A 94 20.92 13.43 -29.87
N VAL A 95 21.38 13.99 -28.75
CA VAL A 95 20.51 14.67 -27.79
C VAL A 95 19.79 15.85 -28.47
N ASP A 96 20.50 16.68 -29.24
CA ASP A 96 19.89 17.80 -29.98
C ASP A 96 18.83 17.30 -30.97
N ARG A 97 19.16 16.29 -31.79
CA ARG A 97 18.21 15.67 -32.74
C ARG A 97 16.99 15.06 -32.04
N PHE A 98 17.17 14.41 -30.89
CA PHE A 98 16.05 13.88 -30.12
C PHE A 98 15.12 14.99 -29.63
N MET A 99 15.68 16.08 -29.12
CA MET A 99 14.90 17.22 -28.65
C MET A 99 14.20 17.97 -29.80
N GLU A 100 14.76 18.00 -31.00
CA GLU A 100 14.05 18.47 -32.20
C GLU A 100 12.78 17.65 -32.43
N LEU A 101 12.87 16.32 -32.41
CA LEU A 101 11.72 15.41 -32.57
C LEU A 101 10.67 15.55 -31.45
N VAL A 102 11.10 15.82 -30.21
CA VAL A 102 10.19 16.08 -29.07
C VAL A 102 9.32 17.31 -29.30
N ASN A 103 9.88 18.34 -29.93
CA ASN A 103 9.20 19.62 -30.18
C ASN A 103 8.31 19.61 -31.44
N GLU A 104 8.35 18.54 -32.22
CA GLU A 104 7.44 18.38 -33.34
C GLU A 104 6.00 18.12 -32.86
N PRO A 105 4.99 18.51 -33.67
CA PRO A 105 3.60 18.15 -33.42
C PRO A 105 3.41 16.64 -33.25
N GLU A 106 2.39 16.25 -32.49
CA GLU A 106 2.09 14.83 -32.30
C GLU A 106 1.70 14.15 -33.62
N ASP A 107 2.10 12.88 -33.76
CA ASP A 107 1.84 12.08 -34.95
C ASP A 107 1.23 10.73 -34.57
N THR A 108 0.08 10.41 -35.16
CA THR A 108 -0.62 9.13 -34.98
C THR A 108 0.25 7.93 -35.32
N LEU A 109 1.13 8.03 -36.33
CA LEU A 109 2.03 6.93 -36.68
C LEU A 109 3.05 6.66 -35.56
N ARG A 110 3.54 7.70 -34.88
CA ARG A 110 4.45 7.57 -33.73
C ARG A 110 3.76 6.94 -32.52
N TYR A 111 2.45 7.12 -32.36
CA TYR A 111 1.70 6.39 -31.33
C TYR A 111 1.72 4.88 -31.55
N LEU A 112 1.68 4.45 -32.81
CA LEU A 112 1.69 3.04 -33.21
C LEU A 112 3.10 2.45 -33.36
N THR A 113 4.14 3.27 -33.24
CA THR A 113 5.52 2.84 -33.45
C THR A 113 6.19 2.52 -32.12
N PRO A 114 6.74 1.29 -31.94
CA PRO A 114 7.58 0.98 -30.79
C PRO A 114 8.82 1.87 -30.75
N LEU A 115 9.22 2.32 -29.57
CA LEU A 115 10.35 3.23 -29.36
C LEU A 115 11.64 2.73 -30.00
N ALA A 116 11.95 1.43 -29.90
CA ALA A 116 13.15 0.88 -30.53
C ALA A 116 13.14 1.00 -32.06
N ALA A 117 11.99 0.78 -32.71
CA ALA A 117 11.86 0.93 -34.15
C ALA A 117 11.99 2.41 -34.56
N PHE A 118 11.38 3.31 -33.79
CA PHE A 118 11.51 4.76 -34.00
C PHE A 118 12.97 5.20 -33.89
N LEU A 119 13.67 4.82 -32.82
CA LEU A 119 15.07 5.19 -32.62
C LEU A 119 15.96 4.65 -33.74
N TRP A 120 15.74 3.41 -34.18
CA TRP A 120 16.46 2.81 -35.29
C TRP A 120 16.21 3.57 -36.61
N TRP A 121 14.95 3.89 -36.94
CA TRP A 121 14.61 4.65 -38.16
C TRP A 121 15.23 6.04 -38.20
N HIS A 122 15.32 6.70 -37.05
CA HIS A 122 15.93 8.02 -36.93
C HIS A 122 17.47 7.97 -36.73
N GLY A 123 18.06 6.78 -36.78
CA GLY A 123 19.52 6.60 -36.73
C GLY A 123 20.14 6.93 -35.39
N PHE A 124 19.43 6.64 -34.28
CA PHE A 124 19.97 6.77 -32.93
C PHE A 124 20.88 5.59 -32.56
N THR A 125 21.99 5.88 -31.89
CA THR A 125 22.92 4.85 -31.42
C THR A 125 22.41 4.11 -30.18
N ASP A 126 22.94 2.91 -29.96
CA ASP A 126 22.68 2.14 -28.73
C ASP A 126 23.23 2.87 -27.49
N ASP A 127 24.34 3.60 -27.64
CA ASP A 127 24.91 4.45 -26.59
C ASP A 127 23.91 5.54 -26.17
N PHE A 128 23.30 6.27 -27.11
CA PHE A 128 22.25 7.25 -26.79
C PHE A 128 21.07 6.60 -26.07
N TYR A 129 20.58 5.48 -26.60
CA TYR A 129 19.44 4.78 -26.02
C TYR A 129 19.73 4.30 -24.60
N ARG A 130 20.87 3.64 -24.35
CA ARG A 130 21.17 2.99 -23.06
C ARG A 130 21.70 3.96 -22.02
N LEU A 131 22.51 4.91 -22.42
CA LEU A 131 23.21 5.82 -21.51
C LEU A 131 22.32 7.01 -21.13
N CYS A 132 21.62 7.62 -22.09
CA CYS A 132 20.79 8.81 -21.86
C CYS A 132 19.32 8.44 -21.64
N LEU A 133 18.68 7.89 -22.67
CA LEU A 133 17.23 7.75 -22.70
C LEU A 133 16.73 6.72 -21.67
N THR A 134 17.37 5.54 -21.61
CA THR A 134 17.02 4.47 -20.68
C THR A 134 17.16 4.91 -19.23
N SER A 135 18.17 5.71 -18.91
CA SER A 135 18.40 6.23 -17.56
C SER A 135 17.22 7.06 -17.08
N ILE A 136 16.77 8.02 -17.89
CA ILE A 136 15.60 8.85 -17.54
C ILE A 136 14.31 8.03 -17.44
N ILE A 137 13.99 7.23 -18.46
CA ILE A 137 12.71 6.51 -18.49
C ILE A 137 12.62 5.44 -17.39
N SER A 138 13.75 4.91 -16.92
CA SER A 138 13.78 3.98 -15.79
C SER A 138 13.24 4.63 -14.52
N VAL A 139 13.48 5.93 -14.31
CA VAL A 139 12.96 6.66 -13.15
C VAL A 139 11.45 6.88 -13.26
N LEU A 140 10.96 7.19 -14.46
CA LEU A 140 9.52 7.41 -14.69
C LEU A 140 8.70 6.12 -14.58
N PHE A 141 9.21 5.02 -15.09
CA PHE A 141 8.51 3.74 -15.11
C PHE A 141 8.95 2.79 -14.02
N VAL A 142 9.91 3.20 -13.18
CA VAL A 142 10.46 2.39 -12.08
C VAL A 142 11.12 1.08 -12.60
N THR A 143 11.29 0.92 -13.92
CA THR A 143 11.93 -0.25 -14.55
C THR A 143 12.47 0.07 -15.94
N LYS A 144 13.52 -0.66 -16.35
CA LYS A 144 14.04 -0.69 -17.74
C LYS A 144 13.22 -1.58 -18.66
N MET A 145 12.48 -2.54 -18.09
CA MET A 145 11.86 -3.61 -18.87
C MET A 145 10.73 -3.06 -19.75
N GLY A 146 10.79 -3.40 -21.03
CA GLY A 146 9.78 -2.97 -21.99
C GLY A 146 9.88 -1.51 -22.42
N ALA A 147 10.87 -0.75 -21.95
CA ALA A 147 11.12 0.63 -22.39
C ALA A 147 11.19 0.76 -23.92
N ALA A 148 11.91 -0.15 -24.58
CA ALA A 148 12.01 -0.25 -26.04
C ALA A 148 10.67 -0.57 -26.75
N ARG A 149 9.70 -1.16 -26.03
CA ARG A 149 8.38 -1.55 -26.57
C ARG A 149 7.33 -0.46 -26.39
N GLN A 150 7.65 0.59 -25.64
CA GLN A 150 6.77 1.73 -25.40
C GLN A 150 6.41 2.43 -26.71
N SER A 151 5.26 3.09 -26.74
CA SER A 151 4.91 3.98 -27.84
C SER A 151 5.93 5.12 -27.95
N ALA A 152 6.41 5.40 -29.16
CA ALA A 152 7.38 6.45 -29.41
C ALA A 152 6.83 7.83 -29.07
N GLN A 153 5.60 8.16 -29.53
CA GLN A 153 4.99 9.47 -29.21
C GLN A 153 4.75 9.64 -27.71
N ALA A 154 4.27 8.61 -27.03
CA ALA A 154 4.10 8.66 -25.58
C ALA A 154 5.43 8.93 -24.87
N THR A 155 6.51 8.30 -25.35
CA THR A 155 7.87 8.52 -24.81
C THR A 155 8.33 9.96 -25.02
N LEU A 156 8.17 10.51 -26.23
CA LEU A 156 8.54 11.90 -26.54
C LEU A 156 7.77 12.90 -25.66
N ASN A 157 6.50 12.64 -25.36
CA ASN A 157 5.68 13.51 -24.53
C ASN A 157 6.24 13.68 -23.10
N TYR A 158 6.99 12.71 -22.55
CA TYR A 158 7.66 12.88 -21.24
C TYR A 158 8.77 13.92 -21.24
N PHE A 159 9.30 14.29 -22.41
CA PHE A 159 10.40 15.24 -22.55
C PHE A 159 9.93 16.63 -22.98
N ARG A 160 8.62 16.84 -23.14
CA ARG A 160 8.09 18.13 -23.54
C ARG A 160 8.33 19.21 -22.47
N PRO A 161 8.80 20.41 -22.83
CA PRO A 161 9.20 21.43 -21.84
C PRO A 161 8.05 21.97 -20.96
N ASP A 162 6.83 21.92 -21.46
CA ASP A 162 5.61 22.47 -20.87
C ASP A 162 4.80 21.42 -20.11
N VAL A 163 4.74 20.19 -20.62
CA VAL A 163 3.85 19.14 -20.12
C VAL A 163 4.56 17.83 -19.75
N GLY A 164 5.87 17.75 -19.98
CA GLY A 164 6.67 16.57 -19.70
C GLY A 164 6.95 16.36 -18.22
N PHE A 165 7.67 15.28 -17.94
CA PHE A 165 8.18 14.94 -16.62
C PHE A 165 9.69 15.13 -16.50
N SER A 166 10.41 15.08 -17.63
CA SER A 166 11.86 14.99 -17.61
C SER A 166 12.52 15.84 -18.68
N HIS A 167 13.83 15.90 -18.60
CA HIS A 167 14.70 16.69 -19.45
C HIS A 167 15.92 15.88 -19.85
N MET A 168 16.29 15.93 -21.13
CA MET A 168 17.63 15.49 -21.55
C MET A 168 18.73 16.43 -21.03
N ARG A 169 18.37 17.70 -20.77
CA ARG A 169 19.23 18.71 -20.15
C ARG A 169 18.44 19.41 -19.07
N TYR A 170 18.71 19.07 -17.82
CA TYR A 170 18.00 19.56 -16.65
C TYR A 170 18.12 21.09 -16.57
N GLN A 171 16.97 21.77 -16.50
CA GLN A 171 16.89 23.23 -16.39
C GLN A 171 16.17 23.67 -15.11
N LYS A 172 15.11 22.95 -14.74
CA LYS A 172 14.25 23.24 -13.58
C LYS A 172 13.50 21.99 -13.14
N ALA A 173 12.88 22.05 -11.97
CA ALA A 173 11.94 21.03 -11.54
C ALA A 173 10.71 21.00 -12.46
N LEU A 174 10.35 19.82 -12.96
CA LEU A 174 9.09 19.57 -13.69
C LEU A 174 8.10 18.73 -12.90
N VAL A 175 8.55 18.15 -11.80
CA VAL A 175 7.76 17.23 -10.99
C VAL A 175 7.72 17.69 -9.55
N GLN A 176 6.71 17.21 -8.84
CA GLN A 176 6.48 17.51 -7.44
C GLN A 176 6.20 16.22 -6.69
N ASN A 177 6.59 16.17 -5.42
CA ASN A 177 6.31 15.08 -4.50
C ASN A 177 5.42 15.56 -3.35
N ASN A 178 4.66 14.64 -2.76
CA ASN A 178 3.90 14.89 -1.55
C ASN A 178 4.75 14.62 -0.30
N ILE A 179 5.22 15.68 0.37
CA ILE A 179 6.14 15.57 1.52
C ILE A 179 5.50 15.08 2.81
N LYS A 180 4.16 15.04 2.87
CA LYS A 180 3.43 14.38 3.97
C LYS A 180 3.15 12.90 3.68
N GLY A 181 3.55 12.40 2.50
CA GLY A 181 3.36 11.02 2.06
C GLY A 181 1.97 10.74 1.49
N SER A 182 1.91 10.20 0.28
CA SER A 182 0.64 9.94 -0.41
C SER A 182 -0.25 8.91 0.28
N GLN A 183 0.31 7.94 1.01
CA GLN A 183 -0.49 6.95 1.71
C GLN A 183 -1.41 7.60 2.75
N PHE A 184 -0.89 8.60 3.46
CA PHE A 184 -1.64 9.30 4.49
C PHE A 184 -2.75 10.15 3.88
N LEU A 185 -2.49 10.77 2.71
CA LEU A 185 -3.55 11.43 1.93
C LEU A 185 -4.71 10.48 1.61
N TRP A 186 -4.43 9.26 1.15
CA TRP A 186 -5.49 8.28 0.86
C TRP A 186 -6.22 7.83 2.12
N ARG A 187 -5.52 7.69 3.25
CA ARG A 187 -6.15 7.40 4.54
C ARG A 187 -7.10 8.50 4.98
N ASP A 188 -6.72 9.76 4.81
CA ASP A 188 -7.57 10.90 5.15
C ASP A 188 -8.78 11.02 4.23
N ILE A 189 -8.62 10.77 2.93
CA ILE A 189 -9.73 10.68 1.96
C ILE A 189 -10.73 9.59 2.38
N ILE A 190 -10.22 8.41 2.73
CA ILE A 190 -11.06 7.28 3.14
C ILE A 190 -11.73 7.56 4.49
N ALA A 191 -11.04 8.21 5.43
CA ALA A 191 -11.61 8.61 6.72
C ALA A 191 -12.71 9.67 6.55
N ASP A 192 -12.51 10.66 5.67
CA ASP A 192 -13.51 11.65 5.27
C ASP A 192 -14.75 10.97 4.66
N ALA A 193 -14.55 10.07 3.70
CA ALA A 193 -15.63 9.28 3.10
C ALA A 193 -16.38 8.42 4.14
N ASN A 194 -15.66 7.77 5.05
CA ASN A 194 -16.25 6.96 6.12
C ASN A 194 -17.03 7.81 7.15
N SER A 195 -16.64 9.07 7.36
CA SER A 195 -17.36 9.98 8.26
C SER A 195 -18.80 10.24 7.85
N THR A 196 -19.13 10.06 6.56
CA THR A 196 -20.50 10.15 6.03
C THR A 196 -21.40 9.01 6.48
N GLY A 197 -20.81 7.89 6.96
CA GLY A 197 -21.51 6.65 7.30
C GLY A 197 -22.00 5.84 6.09
N LEU A 198 -21.56 6.19 4.88
CA LEU A 198 -21.92 5.51 3.63
C LEU A 198 -20.88 4.49 3.17
N LEU A 199 -19.68 4.49 3.77
CA LEU A 199 -18.58 3.61 3.43
C LEU A 199 -18.34 2.57 4.53
N ASP A 200 -18.48 1.29 4.21
CA ASP A 200 -17.95 0.17 4.99
C ASP A 200 -16.53 -0.16 4.49
N ILE A 201 -15.58 -0.39 5.37
CA ILE A 201 -14.19 -0.71 5.00
C ILE A 201 -13.84 -2.06 5.61
N ARG A 202 -13.37 -2.99 4.78
CA ARG A 202 -12.88 -4.30 5.22
C ARG A 202 -11.46 -4.53 4.74
N LEU A 203 -10.55 -4.51 5.69
CA LEU A 203 -9.14 -4.82 5.49
C LEU A 203 -8.91 -6.33 5.62
N ASN A 204 -7.83 -6.85 5.06
CA ASN A 204 -7.50 -8.27 5.02
C ASN A 204 -8.61 -9.14 4.39
N SER A 205 -9.36 -8.59 3.45
CA SER A 205 -10.51 -9.21 2.79
C SER A 205 -10.20 -9.47 1.32
N LYS A 206 -9.41 -10.51 1.05
CA LYS A 206 -9.04 -10.87 -0.33
C LYS A 206 -10.21 -11.56 -1.02
N VAL A 207 -10.63 -11.04 -2.16
CA VAL A 207 -11.65 -11.67 -3.02
C VAL A 207 -10.98 -12.76 -3.88
N GLU A 208 -11.50 -13.98 -3.83
CA GLU A 208 -11.05 -15.11 -4.67
C GLU A 208 -11.86 -15.21 -5.96
N SER A 209 -13.19 -15.06 -5.86
CA SER A 209 -14.08 -15.21 -7.01
C SER A 209 -15.39 -14.45 -6.84
N LEU A 210 -16.05 -14.17 -7.97
CA LEU A 210 -17.35 -13.51 -8.02
C LEU A 210 -18.42 -14.47 -8.52
N GLN A 211 -19.56 -14.56 -7.86
CA GLN A 211 -20.69 -15.39 -8.29
C GLN A 211 -21.93 -14.54 -8.47
N TRP A 212 -22.66 -14.75 -9.57
CA TRP A 212 -23.94 -14.06 -9.79
C TRP A 212 -25.11 -14.92 -9.29
N ARG A 213 -25.89 -14.41 -8.35
CA ARG A 213 -27.07 -15.07 -7.76
C ARG A 213 -28.27 -14.11 -7.58
N GLY A 214 -28.58 -13.32 -8.63
CA GLY A 214 -29.55 -12.22 -8.53
C GLY A 214 -28.97 -10.93 -7.92
N GLY A 215 -27.63 -10.90 -7.88
CA GLY A 215 -26.72 -9.93 -7.29
C GLY A 215 -25.35 -10.59 -7.24
N TRP A 216 -24.30 -9.82 -7.00
CA TRP A 216 -22.96 -10.37 -6.85
C TRP A 216 -22.70 -10.85 -5.43
N ASP A 217 -22.21 -12.08 -5.37
CA ASP A 217 -21.67 -12.74 -4.19
C ASP A 217 -20.16 -12.80 -4.34
N LEU A 218 -19.44 -12.24 -3.37
CA LEU A 218 -17.99 -12.24 -3.32
C LEU A 218 -17.56 -13.36 -2.41
N LEU A 219 -16.77 -14.29 -2.94
CA LEU A 219 -16.11 -15.31 -2.15
C LEU A 219 -14.81 -14.73 -1.61
N LEU A 220 -14.75 -14.50 -0.30
CA LEU A 220 -13.54 -14.04 0.36
C LEU A 220 -12.68 -15.24 0.76
N ASN A 221 -11.37 -15.10 0.57
CA ASN A 221 -10.35 -15.87 1.29
C ASN A 221 -9.86 -15.00 2.42
N ASP A 222 -10.79 -14.67 3.31
CA ASP A 222 -10.50 -14.09 4.58
C ASP A 222 -10.00 -15.21 5.50
N GLY A 223 -8.74 -15.09 5.91
CA GLY A 223 -8.28 -15.81 7.10
C GLY A 223 -8.96 -15.33 8.40
N ARG A 224 -10.18 -14.76 8.35
CA ARG A 224 -10.93 -14.25 9.51
C ARG A 224 -12.44 -14.38 9.37
N ILE A 225 -13.04 -14.70 10.53
CA ILE A 225 -14.46 -14.78 10.83
C ILE A 225 -15.03 -13.36 11.03
N SER A 226 -16.08 -13.01 10.27
CA SER A 226 -16.92 -11.82 10.49
C SER A 226 -17.58 -11.84 11.88
N THR A 227 -17.46 -10.74 12.66
CA THR A 227 -18.58 -10.22 13.46
C THR A 227 -18.58 -8.69 13.61
N LYS A 228 -19.42 -8.05 12.78
CA LYS A 228 -20.36 -6.92 13.02
C LYS A 228 -20.03 -5.74 13.97
N LYS A 229 -20.31 -4.56 13.40
CA LYS A 229 -20.75 -3.24 13.95
C LYS A 229 -19.69 -2.36 14.62
N PHE A 230 -19.14 -1.45 13.80
CA PHE A 230 -18.61 -0.16 14.27
C PHE A 230 -19.75 0.62 14.97
N CYS A 231 -19.56 0.93 16.25
CA CYS A 231 -20.58 1.58 17.06
C CYS A 231 -20.66 3.08 16.70
N LYS A 232 -21.82 3.48 16.19
CA LYS A 232 -22.24 4.88 16.02
C LYS A 232 -22.60 5.45 17.41
N ARG A 233 -22.12 6.66 17.72
CA ARG A 233 -22.40 7.54 18.90
C ARG A 233 -21.61 7.32 20.20
N HIS A 234 -20.61 8.18 20.42
CA HIS A 234 -20.63 9.26 21.43
C HIS A 234 -19.39 10.16 21.24
N LYS A 235 -19.49 11.17 20.37
CA LYS A 235 -18.42 12.18 20.18
C LYS A 235 -18.84 13.60 20.58
N GLU A 236 -19.93 13.75 21.30
CA GLU A 236 -20.33 15.01 21.91
C GLU A 236 -20.41 14.80 23.42
N THR A 237 -19.74 15.69 24.18
CA THR A 237 -19.67 15.82 25.66
C THR A 237 -18.40 15.37 26.42
N LEU A 238 -17.22 15.24 25.80
CA LEU A 238 -15.95 15.09 26.57
C LEU A 238 -14.76 15.92 26.06
N THR A 239 -14.99 16.97 25.27
CA THR A 239 -13.99 18.01 24.99
C THR A 239 -14.16 19.19 25.94
N SER A 240 -13.77 18.99 27.20
CA SER A 240 -13.23 20.02 28.12
C SER A 240 -13.09 19.43 29.53
N LEU A 241 -12.03 18.65 29.75
CA LEU A 241 -11.51 18.40 31.08
C LEU A 241 -9.99 18.32 30.92
N GLU A 242 -9.36 19.50 31.00
CA GLU A 242 -7.94 19.60 31.30
C GLU A 242 -7.69 18.89 32.64
N LEU A 243 -7.25 17.63 32.57
CA LEU A 243 -6.62 16.96 33.69
C LEU A 243 -5.12 17.01 33.44
N ALA A 244 -4.51 18.02 34.05
CA ALA A 244 -3.09 18.11 34.28
C ALA A 244 -2.55 16.79 34.86
N SER A 245 -1.30 16.49 34.50
CA SER A 245 -0.50 15.35 34.95
C SER A 245 -0.83 14.88 36.37
N CYS A 246 -1.59 13.80 36.49
CA CYS A 246 -1.72 13.04 37.72
C CYS A 246 -1.71 11.57 37.34
N THR A 247 -0.71 10.86 37.84
CA THR A 247 -0.48 9.43 37.63
C THR A 247 -1.78 8.65 37.83
N VAL A 248 -2.21 7.91 36.81
CA VAL A 248 -3.44 7.09 36.75
C VAL A 248 -3.59 6.14 37.95
N HIS A 249 -2.49 5.80 38.61
CA HIS A 249 -2.47 5.03 39.86
C HIS A 249 -3.20 5.69 41.05
N GLY A 250 -3.28 7.03 41.12
CA GLY A 250 -3.97 7.73 42.20
C GLY A 250 -5.50 7.80 42.02
N LEU A 251 -5.97 7.89 40.77
CA LEU A 251 -7.39 8.05 40.44
C LEU A 251 -8.21 6.76 40.65
N LEU A 252 -7.59 5.59 40.50
CA LEU A 252 -8.25 4.29 40.73
C LEU A 252 -8.53 4.00 42.22
N ARG A 253 -7.93 4.74 43.17
CA ARG A 253 -8.18 4.55 44.61
C ARG A 253 -9.34 5.37 45.16
N ASN A 254 -9.75 6.45 44.49
CA ASN A 254 -10.88 7.29 44.91
C ASN A 254 -12.11 7.03 44.03
N ASP A 255 -12.67 5.81 44.16
CA ASP A 255 -13.90 5.34 43.48
C ASP A 255 -15.07 6.33 43.66
N ALA A 256 -15.10 7.13 44.74
CA ALA A 256 -16.22 8.01 45.07
C ALA A 256 -16.36 9.24 44.13
N PHE A 257 -15.27 9.86 43.68
CA PHE A 257 -15.35 11.14 42.95
C PHE A 257 -15.79 10.93 41.49
N LEU A 258 -15.19 9.95 40.80
CA LEU A 258 -15.56 9.61 39.42
C LEU A 258 -16.96 8.98 39.35
N THR A 259 -17.34 8.19 40.36
CA THR A 259 -18.71 7.64 40.45
C THR A 259 -19.74 8.75 40.65
N LEU A 260 -19.46 9.79 41.45
CA LEU A 260 -20.36 10.92 41.66
C LEU A 260 -20.58 11.73 40.36
N LEU A 261 -19.52 12.03 39.62
CA LEU A 261 -19.55 12.77 38.36
C LEU A 261 -20.29 12.00 37.24
N ALA A 262 -20.09 10.69 37.15
CA ALA A 262 -20.77 9.84 36.17
C ALA A 262 -22.25 9.62 36.51
N THR A 263 -22.58 9.47 37.80
CA THR A 263 -23.98 9.35 38.26
C THR A 263 -24.75 10.65 37.99
N GLN A 264 -24.13 11.81 38.19
CA GLN A 264 -24.73 13.12 37.84
C GLN A 264 -24.97 13.30 36.33
N ARG A 265 -24.23 12.58 35.48
CA ARG A 265 -24.41 12.60 34.01
C ARG A 265 -25.17 11.41 33.45
N GLY A 266 -25.81 10.60 34.30
CA GLY A 266 -26.65 9.47 33.89
C GLY A 266 -25.89 8.28 33.30
N VAL A 267 -24.55 8.23 33.43
CA VAL A 267 -23.75 7.08 33.01
C VAL A 267 -23.85 6.02 34.10
N GLN A 268 -24.31 4.82 33.75
CA GLN A 268 -24.38 3.72 34.70
C GLN A 268 -22.98 3.40 35.24
N SER A 269 -22.84 3.33 36.57
CA SER A 269 -21.56 3.14 37.25
C SER A 269 -20.82 1.87 36.85
N CYS A 270 -21.54 0.83 36.41
CA CYS A 270 -20.97 -0.41 35.90
C CYS A 270 -20.22 -0.23 34.57
N VAL A 271 -20.69 0.64 33.67
CA VAL A 271 -20.07 0.91 32.37
C VAL A 271 -18.76 1.67 32.57
N LEU A 272 -18.79 2.75 33.37
CA LEU A 272 -17.60 3.55 33.66
C LEU A 272 -16.49 2.73 34.32
N ARG A 273 -16.85 1.91 35.33
CA ARG A 273 -15.87 1.08 36.03
C ARG A 273 -15.17 0.11 35.08
N ARG A 274 -15.91 -0.47 34.14
CA ARG A 274 -15.37 -1.39 33.12
C ARG A 274 -14.49 -0.67 32.11
N SER A 275 -14.89 0.50 31.62
CA SER A 275 -14.06 1.31 30.71
C SER A 275 -12.73 1.74 31.35
N LEU A 276 -12.76 2.10 32.64
CA LEU A 276 -11.54 2.43 33.39
C LEU A 276 -10.65 1.20 33.62
N GLN A 277 -11.24 0.03 33.86
CA GLN A 277 -10.51 -1.24 33.95
C GLN A 277 -9.83 -1.60 32.61
N SER A 278 -10.53 -1.43 31.49
CA SER A 278 -9.96 -1.64 30.15
C SER A 278 -8.79 -0.69 29.86
N LEU A 279 -8.92 0.60 30.20
CA LEU A 279 -7.84 1.57 30.03
C LEU A 279 -6.63 1.27 30.91
N ALA A 280 -6.86 0.89 32.18
CA ALA A 280 -5.79 0.49 33.10
C ALA A 280 -5.07 -0.78 32.62
N LEU A 281 -5.82 -1.75 32.08
CA LEU A 281 -5.26 -2.95 31.46
C LEU A 281 -4.41 -2.60 30.23
N ALA A 282 -4.91 -1.74 29.34
CA ALA A 282 -4.19 -1.33 28.14
C ALA A 282 -2.84 -0.67 28.48
N GLU A 283 -2.80 0.19 29.49
CA GLU A 283 -1.55 0.85 29.90
C GLU A 283 -0.55 -0.12 30.54
N GLU A 284 -1.02 -1.09 31.34
CA GLU A 284 -0.16 -2.13 31.91
C GLU A 284 0.37 -3.11 30.87
N LEU A 285 -0.43 -3.43 29.85
CA LEU A 285 0.02 -4.26 28.74
C LEU A 285 1.03 -3.50 27.85
N ARG A 286 0.92 -2.17 27.72
CA ARG A 286 1.83 -1.34 26.91
C ARG A 286 3.29 -1.41 27.39
N THR A 287 3.53 -1.74 28.66
CA THR A 287 4.89 -1.88 29.20
C THR A 287 5.49 -3.27 28.99
N LEU A 288 4.71 -4.25 28.51
CA LEU A 288 5.15 -5.61 28.25
C LEU A 288 5.58 -5.78 26.79
N ARG A 289 6.49 -6.72 26.55
CA ARG A 289 6.72 -7.23 25.20
C ARG A 289 5.68 -8.30 24.86
N PRO A 290 5.13 -8.30 23.64
CA PRO A 290 4.23 -9.38 23.20
C PRO A 290 5.00 -10.64 22.78
N GLU A 291 6.32 -10.69 22.98
CA GLU A 291 7.19 -11.75 22.52
C GLU A 291 7.81 -12.49 23.71
N VAL A 292 7.79 -13.81 23.63
CA VAL A 292 8.38 -14.72 24.62
C VAL A 292 9.45 -15.55 23.90
N TYR A 293 10.67 -15.55 24.40
CA TYR A 293 11.80 -16.24 23.78
C TYR A 293 12.02 -17.62 24.39
N PHE A 294 12.55 -18.54 23.59
CA PHE A 294 12.92 -19.89 23.98
C PHE A 294 14.41 -20.13 23.76
N GLU A 295 14.97 -21.02 24.58
CA GLU A 295 16.27 -21.63 24.33
C GLU A 295 16.32 -22.28 22.94
N ARG A 296 17.52 -22.26 22.34
CA ARG A 296 17.70 -22.71 20.95
C ARG A 296 17.23 -24.14 20.77
N ALA A 297 16.36 -24.36 19.78
CA ALA A 297 15.78 -25.66 19.46
C ALA A 297 15.18 -26.39 20.68
N SER A 298 14.69 -25.63 21.66
CA SER A 298 14.03 -26.14 22.86
C SER A 298 12.63 -25.53 23.04
N THR A 299 11.83 -26.16 23.89
CA THR A 299 10.57 -25.64 24.46
C THR A 299 10.80 -24.91 25.79
N SER A 300 12.02 -24.94 26.32
CA SER A 300 12.40 -24.20 27.52
C SER A 300 12.40 -22.70 27.25
N LEU A 301 11.74 -21.95 28.14
CA LEU A 301 11.68 -20.49 28.07
C LEU A 301 13.04 -19.87 28.40
N HIS A 302 13.41 -18.83 27.65
CA HIS A 302 14.62 -18.07 27.88
C HIS A 302 14.42 -17.11 29.07
N GLU A 303 15.49 -16.89 29.85
CA GLU A 303 15.44 -16.06 31.07
C GLU A 303 14.97 -14.62 30.82
N ASP A 304 15.25 -14.07 29.65
CA ASP A 304 14.81 -12.72 29.25
C ASP A 304 13.29 -12.56 29.25
N SER A 305 12.53 -13.64 29.14
CA SER A 305 11.06 -13.60 29.12
C SER A 305 10.45 -13.72 30.51
N ALA A 306 11.24 -14.08 31.52
CA ALA A 306 10.73 -14.41 32.85
C ALA A 306 10.04 -13.22 33.51
N GLU A 307 10.56 -12.00 33.35
CA GLU A 307 9.94 -10.82 33.96
C GLU A 307 8.64 -10.40 33.26
N ASP A 308 8.60 -10.45 31.92
CA ASP A 308 7.37 -10.18 31.16
C ASP A 308 6.27 -11.19 31.51
N LEU A 309 6.61 -12.47 31.64
CA LEU A 309 5.67 -13.53 32.03
C LEU A 309 5.19 -13.36 33.48
N ARG A 310 6.05 -12.95 34.42
CA ARG A 310 5.64 -12.61 35.80
C ARG A 310 4.67 -11.44 35.82
N GLN A 311 4.92 -10.41 35.02
CA GLN A 311 4.03 -9.26 34.95
C GLN A 311 2.69 -9.62 34.28
N LEU A 312 2.74 -10.40 33.19
CA LEU A 312 1.54 -10.95 32.56
C LEU A 312 0.72 -11.80 33.54
N ALA A 313 1.37 -12.69 34.32
CA ALA A 313 0.69 -13.48 35.34
C ALA A 313 0.03 -12.61 36.43
N LYS A 314 0.65 -11.49 36.83
CA LYS A 314 0.02 -10.51 37.75
C LYS A 314 -1.24 -9.90 37.13
N ILE A 315 -1.19 -9.53 35.85
CA ILE A 315 -2.34 -9.00 35.10
C ILE A 315 -3.44 -10.07 35.01
N CYS A 316 -3.10 -11.28 34.58
CA CYS A 316 -4.01 -12.42 34.49
C CYS A 316 -4.67 -12.74 35.84
N ARG A 317 -3.93 -12.67 36.96
CA ARG A 317 -4.51 -12.88 38.30
C ARG A 317 -5.61 -11.87 38.61
N ARG A 318 -5.41 -10.60 38.22
CA ARG A 318 -6.36 -9.51 38.46
C ARG A 318 -7.60 -9.60 37.58
N PHE A 319 -7.46 -10.06 36.33
CA PHE A 319 -8.54 -10.10 35.33
C PHE A 319 -8.95 -11.50 34.90
N SER A 320 -8.63 -12.54 35.68
CA SER A 320 -8.76 -13.95 35.28
C SER A 320 -10.13 -14.38 34.74
N ARG A 321 -11.23 -13.70 35.10
CA ARG A 321 -12.57 -14.02 34.59
C ARG A 321 -12.88 -13.41 33.23
N ASP A 322 -12.30 -12.27 32.95
CA ASP A 322 -12.63 -11.43 31.81
C ASP A 322 -11.53 -11.51 30.73
N LEU A 323 -10.33 -11.96 31.09
CA LEU A 323 -9.18 -12.02 30.20
C LEU A 323 -9.12 -13.35 29.44
N VAL A 324 -8.78 -13.25 28.16
CA VAL A 324 -8.47 -14.37 27.27
C VAL A 324 -7.05 -14.19 26.78
N LEU A 325 -6.21 -15.20 26.99
CA LEU A 325 -4.82 -15.21 26.55
C LEU A 325 -4.66 -16.16 25.36
N PHE A 326 -4.16 -15.64 24.25
CA PHE A 326 -3.78 -16.43 23.08
C PHE A 326 -2.26 -16.48 23.01
N VAL A 327 -1.71 -17.67 22.83
CA VAL A 327 -0.26 -17.90 22.72
C VAL A 327 0.04 -18.69 21.44
N SER A 328 0.94 -18.17 20.61
CA SER A 328 1.47 -18.91 19.46
C SER A 328 2.95 -19.12 19.52
N GLY A 329 3.40 -20.34 19.28
CA GLY A 329 4.81 -20.68 19.16
C GLY A 329 5.29 -20.59 17.72
N HIS A 330 6.53 -20.15 17.55
CA HIS A 330 7.21 -20.06 16.25
C HIS A 330 8.41 -21.00 16.21
N CYS A 331 8.83 -21.39 15.01
CA CYS A 331 10.07 -22.14 14.76
C CYS A 331 10.98 -21.38 13.80
N GLY A 332 12.28 -21.68 13.80
CA GLY A 332 13.22 -21.09 12.85
C GLY A 332 12.97 -21.54 11.40
N ARG A 333 13.44 -20.75 10.43
CA ARG A 333 13.23 -20.97 8.97
C ARG A 333 13.58 -22.38 8.48
N ASN A 334 14.54 -23.05 9.13
CA ASN A 334 15.11 -24.33 8.69
C ASN A 334 14.61 -25.54 9.49
N ALA A 335 13.56 -25.42 10.29
CA ALA A 335 12.99 -26.59 10.96
C ALA A 335 12.50 -27.63 9.91
N PRO A 336 12.60 -28.94 10.14
CA PRO A 336 11.98 -29.95 9.28
C PRO A 336 10.45 -29.90 9.38
N GLU A 337 9.71 -29.94 8.26
CA GLU A 337 8.23 -29.81 8.22
C GLU A 337 7.50 -30.72 9.22
N PHE A 338 7.95 -31.97 9.35
CA PHE A 338 7.33 -32.95 10.26
C PHE A 338 7.46 -32.61 11.75
N ILE A 339 8.37 -31.70 12.14
CA ILE A 339 8.55 -31.25 13.53
C ILE A 339 7.82 -29.93 13.76
N LYS A 340 7.52 -29.13 12.73
CA LYS A 340 7.11 -27.72 12.87
C LYS A 340 5.84 -27.54 13.69
N LEU A 341 4.76 -28.23 13.33
CA LEU A 341 3.47 -28.01 14.00
C LEU A 341 3.51 -28.49 15.45
N THR A 342 4.00 -29.71 15.70
CA THR A 342 4.11 -30.28 17.04
C THR A 342 5.03 -29.44 17.93
N PHE A 343 6.20 -29.07 17.44
CA PHE A 343 7.20 -28.34 18.22
C PHE A 343 6.80 -26.88 18.51
N THR A 344 6.12 -26.22 17.56
CA THR A 344 5.58 -24.87 17.80
C THR A 344 4.40 -24.89 18.77
N LEU A 345 3.58 -25.94 18.73
CA LEU A 345 2.53 -26.14 19.72
C LEU A 345 3.11 -26.38 21.12
N GLU A 346 4.09 -27.26 21.26
CA GLU A 346 4.77 -27.53 22.53
C GLU A 346 5.34 -26.25 23.17
N ARG A 347 5.93 -25.37 22.35
CA ARG A 347 6.40 -24.06 22.80
C ARG A 347 5.30 -23.18 23.34
N ALA A 348 4.21 -23.04 22.59
CA ALA A 348 3.08 -22.26 23.05
C ALA A 348 2.50 -22.84 24.35
N THR A 349 2.47 -24.17 24.48
CA THR A 349 2.07 -24.87 25.71
C THR A 349 2.99 -24.50 26.88
N SER A 350 4.31 -24.51 26.70
CA SER A 350 5.26 -24.17 27.76
C SER A 350 5.10 -22.75 28.29
N VAL A 351 4.73 -21.79 27.44
CA VAL A 351 4.38 -20.43 27.89
C VAL A 351 3.13 -20.44 28.77
N CYS A 352 2.11 -21.20 28.37
CA CYS A 352 0.89 -21.31 29.17
C CYS A 352 1.13 -22.00 30.51
N GLU A 353 1.91 -23.08 30.52
CA GLU A 353 2.32 -23.78 31.74
C GLU A 353 3.06 -22.83 32.69
N GLU A 354 4.03 -22.06 32.19
CA GLU A 354 4.73 -21.06 33.01
C GLU A 354 3.78 -19.99 33.57
N VAL A 355 2.84 -19.48 32.77
CA VAL A 355 1.84 -18.51 33.27
C VAL A 355 0.96 -19.12 34.35
N LEU A 356 0.54 -20.38 34.22
CA LEU A 356 -0.27 -21.08 35.22
C LEU A 356 0.53 -21.36 36.51
N ASP A 357 1.79 -21.77 36.39
CA ASP A 357 2.70 -21.97 37.52
C ASP A 357 2.93 -20.66 38.28
N LEU A 358 3.16 -19.54 37.57
CA LEU A 358 3.29 -18.20 38.15
C LEU A 358 1.99 -17.71 38.79
N LEU A 359 0.84 -18.14 38.28
CA LEU A 359 -0.47 -17.89 38.89
C LEU A 359 -0.67 -18.73 40.17
N GLY A 360 -0.01 -19.89 40.27
CA GLY A 360 -0.15 -20.84 41.37
C GLY A 360 -1.45 -21.64 41.28
N VAL A 361 -1.91 -21.95 40.06
CA VAL A 361 -3.16 -22.66 39.80
C VAL A 361 -2.96 -23.73 38.75
N THR A 362 -3.68 -24.85 38.86
CA THR A 362 -3.74 -25.83 37.76
C THR A 362 -4.62 -25.33 36.60
N PRO A 363 -4.49 -25.89 35.38
CA PRO A 363 -5.41 -25.56 34.28
C PRO A 363 -6.89 -25.71 34.64
N ALA A 364 -7.24 -26.70 35.48
CA ALA A 364 -8.62 -26.94 35.92
C ALA A 364 -9.12 -25.93 36.97
N GLU A 365 -8.22 -25.32 37.72
CA GLU A 365 -8.55 -24.31 38.74
C GLU A 365 -8.52 -22.89 38.18
N SER A 366 -7.81 -22.67 37.07
CA SER A 366 -7.71 -21.39 36.41
C SER A 366 -9.04 -20.96 35.81
N ARG A 367 -9.46 -19.74 36.11
CA ARG A 367 -10.58 -19.08 35.38
C ARG A 367 -10.12 -18.40 34.10
N LEU A 368 -8.81 -18.27 33.91
CA LEU A 368 -8.20 -17.67 32.73
C LEU A 368 -8.43 -18.59 31.53
N ARG A 369 -9.04 -18.06 30.48
CA ARG A 369 -9.17 -18.77 29.22
C ARG A 369 -7.87 -18.61 28.44
N MET A 370 -7.22 -19.73 28.12
CA MET A 370 -5.94 -19.74 27.41
C MET A 370 -6.08 -20.58 26.14
N TYR A 371 -5.54 -20.07 25.04
CA TYR A 371 -5.56 -20.72 23.74
C TYR A 371 -4.14 -20.83 23.19
N VAL A 372 -3.79 -22.02 22.70
CA VAL A 372 -2.41 -22.42 22.38
C VAL A 372 -2.33 -22.86 20.92
N PHE A 373 -1.34 -22.35 20.20
CA PHE A 373 -1.27 -22.52 18.75
C PHE A 373 0.16 -22.71 18.23
N GLY A 374 0.31 -23.55 17.21
CA GLY A 374 1.57 -23.73 16.48
C GLY A 374 1.52 -23.10 15.09
N CYS A 375 2.44 -22.19 14.76
CA CYS A 375 2.38 -21.39 13.54
C CYS A 375 3.05 -22.00 12.28
N GLY A 376 3.76 -23.12 12.39
CA GLY A 376 4.47 -23.71 11.25
C GLY A 376 5.59 -22.84 10.66
N SER A 377 6.00 -23.08 9.40
CA SER A 377 7.13 -22.41 8.72
C SER A 377 6.82 -21.06 8.10
N HIS A 378 5.54 -20.80 7.78
CA HIS A 378 5.14 -19.63 7.01
C HIS A 378 5.37 -18.30 7.75
N VAL A 379 5.59 -18.35 9.06
CA VAL A 379 5.80 -17.16 9.91
C VAL A 379 7.29 -16.88 10.18
N ALA A 380 8.16 -17.90 10.05
CA ALA A 380 9.60 -17.79 10.30
C ALA A 380 10.36 -16.88 9.32
N ALA A 381 9.77 -16.59 8.16
CA ALA A 381 10.42 -15.83 7.10
C ALA A 381 10.54 -14.33 7.43
N ARG A 382 9.73 -13.77 8.34
CA ARG A 382 9.61 -12.30 8.51
C ARG A 382 10.12 -11.74 9.84
N ASP A 383 10.51 -12.59 10.78
CA ASP A 383 10.76 -12.22 12.18
C ASP A 383 12.20 -12.49 12.64
N VAL A 384 13.19 -11.94 11.94
CA VAL A 384 14.57 -11.86 12.46
C VAL A 384 14.74 -10.45 13.05
N PRO A 385 15.00 -10.29 14.35
CA PRO A 385 15.34 -8.99 14.92
C PRO A 385 16.50 -8.37 14.13
N LYS A 386 16.38 -7.11 13.72
CA LYS A 386 17.48 -6.39 13.08
C LYS A 386 18.61 -6.24 14.09
N GLY A 387 19.77 -6.84 13.81
CA GLY A 387 20.98 -6.63 14.61
C GLY A 387 21.34 -7.74 15.59
N GLY A 388 21.45 -8.98 15.10
CA GLY A 388 22.16 -10.04 15.83
C GLY A 388 21.90 -11.43 15.27
N ALA A 389 22.91 -12.31 15.36
CA ALA A 389 22.75 -13.76 15.23
C ALA A 389 21.95 -14.32 16.42
N ALA A 390 20.72 -13.84 16.60
CA ALA A 390 19.82 -14.27 17.65
C ALA A 390 19.44 -15.74 17.37
N ASN A 391 20.09 -16.64 18.10
CA ASN A 391 19.87 -18.09 18.07
C ASN A 391 18.56 -18.51 18.78
N TRP A 392 17.59 -17.60 18.88
CA TRP A 392 16.39 -17.78 19.69
C TRP A 392 15.18 -18.00 18.79
N CYS A 393 14.24 -18.79 19.30
CA CYS A 393 12.90 -18.86 18.72
C CYS A 393 11.94 -18.09 19.63
N LYS A 394 10.81 -17.61 19.10
CA LYS A 394 9.84 -16.83 19.88
C LYS A 394 8.46 -17.48 19.92
N ALA A 395 7.65 -17.09 20.88
CA ALA A 395 6.20 -17.17 20.89
C ALA A 395 5.66 -15.74 20.93
N THR A 396 4.48 -15.54 20.35
CA THR A 396 3.76 -14.26 20.40
C THR A 396 2.53 -14.40 21.26
N LEU A 397 2.31 -13.41 22.12
CA LEU A 397 1.17 -13.30 23.01
C LEU A 397 0.13 -12.35 22.41
N ARG A 398 -1.15 -12.67 22.61
CA ARG A 398 -2.26 -11.76 22.41
C ARG A 398 -3.22 -11.84 23.59
N VAL A 399 -3.64 -10.69 24.09
CA VAL A 399 -4.57 -10.58 25.22
C VAL A 399 -5.84 -9.90 24.75
N GLU A 400 -6.99 -10.53 25.01
CA GLU A 400 -8.30 -9.94 24.82
C GLU A 400 -9.04 -9.83 26.17
N LEU A 401 -9.70 -8.69 26.41
CA LEU A 401 -10.63 -8.54 27.53
C LEU A 401 -12.07 -8.69 27.03
N HIS A 402 -12.75 -9.75 27.47
CA HIS A 402 -14.14 -10.06 27.16
C HIS A 402 -15.06 -9.45 28.22
N GLY A 403 -15.60 -8.26 27.92
CA GLY A 403 -16.68 -7.63 28.67
C GLY A 403 -17.86 -7.31 27.75
N THR A 404 -19.08 -7.56 28.21
CA THR A 404 -20.29 -7.22 27.45
C THR A 404 -20.34 -5.71 27.18
N GLU A 405 -20.53 -5.37 25.90
CA GLU A 405 -20.70 -4.01 25.32
C GLU A 405 -19.42 -3.20 24.98
N GLY A 406 -18.60 -3.75 24.08
CA GLY A 406 -18.01 -2.95 23.00
C GLY A 406 -16.64 -2.30 23.18
N LEU A 407 -15.92 -2.56 24.29
CA LEU A 407 -14.53 -2.11 24.46
C LEU A 407 -13.56 -3.30 24.48
N LEU A 408 -13.05 -3.68 23.30
CA LEU A 408 -12.04 -4.72 23.15
C LEU A 408 -10.65 -4.09 23.39
N VAL A 409 -9.98 -4.47 24.49
CA VAL A 409 -8.54 -4.25 24.60
C VAL A 409 -7.87 -5.36 23.80
N ASP A 410 -7.21 -4.99 22.71
CA ASP A 410 -6.48 -5.91 21.83
C ASP A 410 -4.99 -5.53 21.89
N TRP A 411 -4.20 -6.37 22.54
CA TRP A 411 -2.77 -6.18 22.72
C TRP A 411 -2.03 -7.41 22.22
N GLY A 412 -0.99 -7.20 21.41
CA GLY A 412 -0.18 -8.27 20.80
C GLY A 412 -0.34 -8.38 19.28
N SER A 413 0.38 -9.33 18.69
CA SER A 413 0.41 -9.53 17.24
C SER A 413 -0.85 -10.26 16.75
N LYS A 414 -1.61 -9.66 15.81
CA LYS A 414 -2.93 -10.16 15.37
C LYS A 414 -2.90 -11.23 14.27
N TRP A 415 -1.73 -11.78 13.94
CA TRP A 415 -1.50 -12.36 12.61
C TRP A 415 -1.82 -13.86 12.52
N TRP A 416 -2.49 -14.41 13.53
CA TRP A 416 -2.88 -15.80 13.56
C TRP A 416 -4.09 -15.95 14.49
N GLN A 417 -5.16 -16.58 14.02
CA GLN A 417 -6.15 -17.26 14.84
C GLN A 417 -6.36 -18.61 14.14
N PRO A 418 -5.85 -19.72 14.69
CA PRO A 418 -6.38 -21.02 14.33
C PRO A 418 -7.75 -21.22 14.96
N LEU A 419 -8.58 -21.91 14.21
CA LEU A 419 -9.90 -22.38 14.62
C LEU A 419 -9.80 -23.34 15.80
N GLU A 420 -10.85 -23.42 16.61
CA GLU A 420 -10.95 -24.42 17.68
C GLU A 420 -10.70 -25.84 17.10
N PRO A 421 -10.04 -26.77 17.80
CA PRO A 421 -9.84 -28.14 17.32
C PRO A 421 -11.20 -28.82 17.02
N GLY A 422 -11.57 -28.88 15.75
CA GLY A 422 -12.86 -29.42 15.28
C GLY A 422 -13.74 -28.41 14.54
N GLU A 423 -13.41 -27.11 14.55
CA GLU A 423 -13.99 -26.16 13.61
C GLU A 423 -13.33 -26.34 12.24
N ALA A 424 -14.14 -26.67 11.23
CA ALA A 424 -13.71 -26.60 9.84
C ALA A 424 -13.18 -25.19 9.54
N PHE A 425 -12.31 -25.04 8.52
CA PHE A 425 -12.00 -23.73 7.93
C PHE A 425 -13.28 -22.90 7.90
N PRO A 426 -13.28 -21.63 8.35
CA PRO A 426 -14.46 -20.81 8.16
C PRO A 426 -14.74 -20.92 6.67
N GLU A 427 -15.94 -21.43 6.35
CA GLU A 427 -16.29 -21.55 4.95
C GLU A 427 -16.04 -20.17 4.34
N PRO A 428 -15.33 -20.13 3.19
CA PRO A 428 -14.90 -18.86 2.61
C PRO A 428 -16.07 -17.88 2.63
N GLN A 429 -15.85 -16.72 3.27
CA GLN A 429 -16.98 -15.89 3.62
C GLN A 429 -17.60 -15.38 2.34
N THR A 430 -18.87 -15.74 2.12
CA THR A 430 -19.62 -15.19 1.00
C THR A 430 -20.25 -13.89 1.46
N VAL A 431 -19.85 -12.77 0.86
CA VAL A 431 -20.51 -11.49 1.06
C VAL A 431 -21.41 -11.25 -0.14
N SER A 432 -22.72 -11.27 0.09
CA SER A 432 -23.73 -11.26 -0.96
C SER A 432 -24.44 -9.91 -1.11
N GLY A 433 -25.07 -9.74 -2.28
CA GLY A 433 -26.06 -8.68 -2.50
C GLY A 433 -25.51 -7.37 -3.07
N TYR A 434 -24.37 -7.40 -3.75
CA TYR A 434 -23.88 -6.20 -4.47
C TYR A 434 -24.47 -6.13 -5.88
N GLU A 435 -25.00 -4.98 -6.26
CA GLU A 435 -25.48 -4.76 -7.64
C GLU A 435 -24.29 -4.51 -8.58
N ASP A 436 -23.35 -3.69 -8.11
CA ASP A 436 -22.14 -3.31 -8.85
C ASP A 436 -20.86 -3.65 -8.08
N ILE A 437 -19.81 -3.98 -8.83
CA ILE A 437 -18.46 -4.24 -8.33
C ILE A 437 -17.48 -3.42 -9.14
N ILE A 438 -16.62 -2.66 -8.45
CA ILE A 438 -15.47 -1.98 -9.07
C ILE A 438 -14.21 -2.77 -8.70
N LEU A 439 -13.54 -3.32 -9.70
CA LEU A 439 -12.25 -3.99 -9.57
C LEU A 439 -11.13 -2.99 -9.81
N ALA A 440 -10.59 -2.42 -8.72
CA ALA A 440 -9.48 -1.46 -8.72
C ALA A 440 -8.12 -2.14 -8.42
N ILE A 441 -7.85 -3.26 -9.08
CA ILE A 441 -6.66 -4.11 -8.88
C ILE A 441 -5.99 -4.39 -10.24
N PRO A 442 -4.77 -4.96 -10.28
CA PRO A 442 -4.12 -5.34 -11.53
C PRO A 442 -5.04 -6.21 -12.42
N ALA A 443 -4.98 -6.02 -13.74
CA ALA A 443 -5.77 -6.79 -14.70
C ALA A 443 -5.50 -8.29 -14.61
N SER A 444 -4.27 -8.69 -14.31
CA SER A 444 -3.88 -10.08 -14.07
C SER A 444 -4.60 -10.66 -12.85
N GLU A 445 -4.80 -9.89 -11.78
CA GLU A 445 -5.59 -10.31 -10.62
C GLU A 445 -7.09 -10.30 -10.92
N CYS A 446 -7.59 -9.32 -11.69
CA CYS A 446 -8.97 -9.32 -12.17
C CYS A 446 -9.29 -10.60 -12.95
N SER A 447 -8.36 -11.08 -13.79
CA SER A 447 -8.52 -12.28 -14.60
C SER A 447 -8.72 -13.56 -13.78
N LYS A 448 -8.22 -13.58 -12.53
CA LYS A 448 -8.38 -14.72 -11.62
C LYS A 448 -9.77 -14.74 -11.00
N ILE A 449 -10.30 -13.55 -10.70
CA ILE A 449 -11.53 -13.32 -9.93
C ILE A 449 -12.80 -13.40 -10.80
N VAL A 450 -12.75 -12.92 -12.05
CA VAL A 450 -13.93 -12.90 -12.94
C VAL A 450 -14.24 -14.30 -13.49
N ASN A 451 -15.49 -14.76 -13.47
CA ASN A 451 -15.79 -16.14 -13.89
C ASN A 451 -15.89 -16.37 -15.41
N ASN A 452 -16.03 -15.31 -16.22
CA ASN A 452 -16.23 -15.45 -17.66
C ASN A 452 -14.91 -15.78 -18.39
N PRO A 453 -14.80 -16.90 -19.14
CA PRO A 453 -13.55 -17.30 -19.80
C PRO A 453 -12.99 -16.28 -20.79
N TRP A 454 -13.85 -15.57 -21.53
CA TRP A 454 -13.42 -14.52 -22.44
C TRP A 454 -12.83 -13.32 -21.68
N LYS A 455 -13.50 -12.88 -20.61
CA LYS A 455 -12.97 -11.81 -19.74
C LYS A 455 -11.62 -12.21 -19.14
N LYS A 456 -11.48 -13.45 -18.66
CA LYS A 456 -10.21 -14.00 -18.16
C LYS A 456 -9.10 -13.92 -19.22
N LEU A 457 -9.40 -14.38 -20.44
CA LEU A 457 -8.44 -14.39 -21.55
C LEU A 457 -7.95 -12.98 -21.87
N VAL A 458 -8.87 -12.02 -22.04
CA VAL A 458 -8.53 -10.64 -22.40
C VAL A 458 -7.74 -9.94 -21.28
N LEU A 459 -8.21 -10.02 -20.04
CA LEU A 459 -7.52 -9.38 -18.90
C LEU A 459 -6.14 -10.00 -18.65
N GLY A 460 -5.99 -11.30 -18.91
CA GLY A 460 -4.72 -12.00 -18.82
C GLY A 460 -3.71 -11.67 -19.93
N GLN A 461 -4.07 -10.83 -20.92
CA GLN A 461 -3.12 -10.33 -21.94
C GLN A 461 -2.30 -9.12 -21.47
N ILE A 462 -2.64 -8.51 -20.33
CA ILE A 462 -1.86 -7.41 -19.76
C ILE A 462 -0.77 -8.02 -18.90
N ASP A 463 0.46 -7.97 -19.42
CA ASP A 463 1.63 -8.50 -18.76
C ASP A 463 2.12 -7.56 -17.65
N TYR A 464 2.66 -8.15 -16.59
CA TYR A 464 3.23 -7.45 -15.44
C TYR A 464 4.64 -7.95 -15.15
N VAL A 465 5.51 -7.04 -14.70
CA VAL A 465 6.86 -7.34 -14.22
C VAL A 465 6.94 -7.03 -12.74
N THR A 466 7.41 -8.00 -11.97
CA THR A 466 7.70 -7.78 -10.55
C THR A 466 9.09 -7.21 -10.36
N THR A 467 9.17 -6.09 -9.66
CA THR A 467 10.41 -5.47 -9.17
C THR A 467 10.39 -5.42 -7.64
N PHE A 468 11.58 -5.43 -7.06
CA PHE A 468 11.75 -5.21 -5.63
C PHE A 468 12.13 -3.76 -5.39
N LEU A 469 11.44 -3.15 -4.46
CA LEU A 469 11.72 -1.81 -3.97
C LEU A 469 12.26 -1.94 -2.54
N THR A 470 13.51 -1.56 -2.35
CA THR A 470 14.19 -1.66 -1.06
C THR A 470 14.58 -0.28 -0.56
N LEU A 471 14.10 0.08 0.63
CA LEU A 471 14.58 1.24 1.38
C LEU A 471 15.74 0.79 2.27
N HIS A 472 16.90 1.43 2.19
CA HIS A 472 18.12 1.01 2.89
C HIS A 472 19.12 2.16 3.09
N THR A 473 20.21 1.88 3.81
CA THR A 473 21.39 2.77 3.95
C THR A 473 22.66 2.19 3.30
N ASP A 474 22.54 1.09 2.56
CA ASP A 474 23.67 0.43 1.90
C ASP A 474 24.23 1.17 0.66
N ALA A 475 25.02 2.22 0.89
CA ALA A 475 25.69 2.96 -0.18
C ALA A 475 26.67 2.09 -0.97
N GLU A 476 27.32 1.12 -0.32
CA GLU A 476 28.30 0.22 -0.95
C GLU A 476 27.68 -0.69 -2.01
N ALA A 477 26.40 -1.02 -1.90
CA ALA A 477 25.70 -1.78 -2.93
C ALA A 477 25.31 -0.94 -4.16
N THR A 478 25.32 0.40 -4.04
CA THR A 478 24.71 1.32 -5.01
C THR A 478 25.57 2.56 -5.23
N VAL A 479 25.20 3.71 -4.66
CA VAL A 479 25.76 5.04 -4.95
C VAL A 479 27.27 5.18 -4.71
N ALA A 480 27.91 4.30 -3.95
CA ALA A 480 29.37 4.29 -3.75
C ALA A 480 30.12 3.47 -4.81
N GLN A 481 29.42 2.73 -5.68
CA GLN A 481 30.05 1.97 -6.75
C GLN A 481 30.49 2.90 -7.89
N PRO A 482 31.62 2.61 -8.57
CA PRO A 482 32.13 3.45 -9.65
C PRO A 482 31.16 3.69 -10.81
N HIS A 483 30.28 2.72 -11.10
CA HIS A 483 29.28 2.84 -12.16
C HIS A 483 28.03 3.64 -11.74
N PHE A 484 27.93 4.03 -10.48
CA PHE A 484 26.92 4.98 -9.99
C PHE A 484 27.53 6.33 -9.59
N ALA A 485 28.84 6.50 -9.71
CA ALA A 485 29.52 7.71 -9.25
C ALA A 485 29.05 8.94 -10.06
N PRO A 486 28.52 9.98 -9.39
CA PRO A 486 28.10 11.17 -10.10
C PRO A 486 29.26 11.89 -10.80
N ALA A 487 28.99 12.69 -11.84
CA ALA A 487 29.98 13.67 -12.29
C ALA A 487 30.42 14.55 -11.11
N GLN A 488 31.65 15.05 -11.16
CA GLN A 488 32.16 15.91 -10.09
C GLN A 488 31.26 17.14 -9.92
N ASN A 489 30.82 17.41 -8.69
CA ASN A 489 29.83 18.45 -8.34
C ASN A 489 28.41 18.25 -8.89
N SER A 490 28.06 17.02 -9.29
CA SER A 490 26.70 16.70 -9.74
C SER A 490 25.70 16.60 -8.61
N SER A 491 24.56 17.30 -8.77
CA SER A 491 23.44 17.31 -7.82
C SER A 491 22.47 16.15 -8.05
N VAL A 492 22.80 15.19 -8.94
CA VAL A 492 21.97 14.04 -9.29
C VAL A 492 21.49 13.29 -8.05
N LEU A 493 20.19 13.02 -8.02
CA LEU A 493 19.53 12.27 -6.96
C LEU A 493 19.17 10.85 -7.40
N TYR A 494 19.06 10.59 -8.70
CA TYR A 494 18.68 9.30 -9.27
C TYR A 494 19.82 8.69 -10.09
N PHE A 495 20.16 7.46 -9.76
CA PHE A 495 21.29 6.74 -10.33
C PHE A 495 20.78 5.46 -10.98
N VAL A 496 21.14 5.23 -12.25
CA VAL A 496 20.64 4.09 -13.02
C VAL A 496 21.81 3.33 -13.64
N ASP A 497 21.91 2.04 -13.35
CA ASP A 497 22.84 1.11 -14.00
C ASP A 497 22.06 0.07 -14.82
N GLU A 498 22.73 -0.93 -15.40
CA GLU A 498 22.09 -1.95 -16.24
C GLU A 498 20.92 -2.71 -15.61
N SER A 499 20.92 -2.94 -14.28
CA SER A 499 19.97 -3.82 -13.61
C SER A 499 19.16 -3.16 -12.47
N THR A 500 19.55 -1.96 -12.07
CA THR A 500 19.19 -1.32 -10.81
C THR A 500 19.01 0.19 -10.98
N MET A 501 18.07 0.75 -10.23
CA MET A 501 17.90 2.20 -10.08
C MET A 501 17.91 2.55 -8.60
N THR A 502 18.68 3.54 -8.19
CA THR A 502 18.74 4.02 -6.80
C THR A 502 18.49 5.51 -6.74
N GLY A 503 17.59 5.93 -5.85
CA GLY A 503 17.36 7.34 -5.50
C GLY A 503 17.88 7.68 -4.11
N LYS A 504 18.47 8.86 -3.93
CA LYS A 504 18.77 9.45 -2.61
C LYS A 504 17.49 9.97 -1.96
N ILE A 505 16.64 9.05 -1.51
CA ILE A 505 15.24 9.33 -1.21
C ILE A 505 15.06 10.32 -0.05
N GLY A 506 15.92 10.28 0.97
CA GLY A 506 15.82 11.27 2.06
C GLY A 506 16.06 12.70 1.56
N GLN A 507 17.06 12.89 0.68
CA GLN A 507 17.35 14.19 0.06
C GLN A 507 16.23 14.66 -0.87
N ILE A 508 15.62 13.73 -1.61
CA ILE A 508 14.45 14.00 -2.47
C ILE A 508 13.27 14.52 -1.64
N PHE A 509 13.14 14.11 -0.37
CA PHE A 509 12.10 14.54 0.56
C PHE A 509 12.55 15.66 1.52
N GLY A 510 13.69 16.29 1.27
CA GLY A 510 14.14 17.51 1.94
C GLY A 510 15.17 17.32 3.07
N ASP A 511 15.50 16.08 3.42
CA ASP A 511 16.59 15.80 4.38
C ASP A 511 17.92 15.62 3.62
N HIS A 512 18.64 16.73 3.46
CA HIS A 512 19.90 16.77 2.71
C HIS A 512 21.03 15.92 3.31
N ASP A 513 20.97 15.67 4.63
CA ASP A 513 21.98 14.88 5.35
C ASP A 513 21.60 13.40 5.43
N SER A 514 20.44 13.02 4.90
CA SER A 514 19.96 11.64 4.94
C SER A 514 20.83 10.67 4.15
N GLU A 515 21.14 9.54 4.77
CA GLU A 515 21.76 8.37 4.14
C GLU A 515 20.73 7.42 3.49
N LEU A 516 19.43 7.77 3.53
CA LEU A 516 18.38 6.90 3.01
C LEU A 516 18.42 6.83 1.49
N LEU A 517 18.48 5.59 1.02
CA LEU A 517 18.46 5.20 -0.37
C LEU A 517 17.22 4.35 -0.64
N LEU A 518 16.59 4.58 -1.79
CA LEU A 518 15.51 3.75 -2.29
C LEU A 518 15.92 3.13 -3.61
N THR A 519 16.06 1.81 -3.62
CA THR A 519 16.59 1.07 -4.76
C THR A 519 15.54 0.14 -5.34
N VAL A 520 15.42 0.17 -6.66
CA VAL A 520 14.60 -0.74 -7.45
C VAL A 520 15.50 -1.72 -8.19
N HIS A 521 15.24 -3.00 -8.01
CA HIS A 521 16.07 -4.09 -8.54
C HIS A 521 15.23 -5.35 -8.79
N SER A 522 15.75 -6.29 -9.59
CA SER A 522 15.06 -7.54 -9.91
C SER A 522 15.40 -8.71 -8.98
N ASP A 523 16.45 -8.61 -8.17
CA ASP A 523 16.89 -9.67 -7.24
C ASP A 523 16.81 -9.19 -5.79
N GLN A 524 15.94 -9.80 -5.00
CA GLN A 524 15.70 -9.46 -3.58
C GLN A 524 16.97 -9.43 -2.69
N ASN A 525 18.08 -10.06 -3.10
CA ASN A 525 19.29 -10.21 -2.30
C ASN A 525 20.43 -9.23 -2.64
N VAL A 526 20.19 -8.22 -3.49
CA VAL A 526 21.23 -7.27 -3.92
C VAL A 526 21.74 -6.38 -2.77
N ILE A 527 20.86 -6.04 -1.84
CA ILE A 527 21.16 -5.12 -0.73
C ILE A 527 21.50 -5.91 0.54
N ASN A 528 22.52 -5.47 1.29
CA ASN A 528 22.86 -6.09 2.56
C ASN A 528 21.65 -6.07 3.52
N PRO A 529 21.12 -7.24 3.95
CA PRO A 529 19.94 -7.32 4.80
C PRO A 529 20.05 -6.53 6.11
N GLU A 530 21.25 -6.35 6.65
CA GLU A 530 21.48 -5.58 7.89
C GLU A 530 21.26 -4.08 7.72
N LYS A 531 21.41 -3.57 6.49
CA LYS A 531 21.20 -2.16 6.15
C LYS A 531 19.82 -1.89 5.53
N VAL A 532 18.97 -2.92 5.38
CA VAL A 532 17.61 -2.79 4.86
C VAL A 532 16.66 -2.24 5.94
N LYS A 533 15.94 -1.17 5.61
CA LYS A 533 14.85 -0.59 6.42
C LYS A 533 13.54 -1.30 6.12
N THR A 534 13.15 -1.41 4.85
CA THR A 534 11.98 -2.17 4.40
C THR A 534 12.13 -2.58 2.94
N GLN A 535 11.37 -3.59 2.50
CA GLN A 535 11.36 -4.06 1.12
C GLN A 535 9.94 -4.47 0.70
N TYR A 536 9.56 -4.10 -0.51
CA TYR A 536 8.28 -4.44 -1.14
C TYR A 536 8.51 -5.06 -2.51
N ALA A 537 7.59 -5.93 -2.93
CA ALA A 537 7.52 -6.44 -4.30
C ALA A 537 6.33 -5.77 -5.00
N TRP A 538 6.59 -5.06 -6.08
CA TRP A 538 5.58 -4.38 -6.88
C TRP A 538 5.57 -4.91 -8.30
N SER A 539 4.39 -4.88 -8.92
CA SER A 539 4.19 -5.38 -10.27
C SER A 539 3.72 -4.23 -11.16
N HIS A 540 4.50 -3.89 -12.18
CA HIS A 540 4.17 -2.86 -13.16
C HIS A 540 3.79 -3.49 -14.50
N HIS A 541 2.75 -2.98 -15.15
CA HIS A 541 2.40 -3.43 -16.51
C HIS A 541 3.23 -2.72 -17.57
N PHE A 542 3.24 -3.28 -18.78
CA PHE A 542 3.77 -2.63 -19.96
C PHE A 542 2.73 -1.71 -20.63
N PHE A 543 3.22 -0.80 -21.47
CA PHE A 543 2.40 -0.03 -22.41
C PHE A 543 2.90 -0.24 -23.83
N SER A 544 2.99 -1.50 -24.26
CA SER A 544 3.16 -1.75 -25.67
C SER A 544 1.84 -1.45 -26.41
N LEU A 545 1.92 -1.40 -27.73
CA LEU A 545 0.75 -1.24 -28.57
C LEU A 545 -0.31 -2.31 -28.30
N TRP A 546 0.10 -3.53 -27.92
CA TRP A 546 -0.81 -4.61 -27.60
C TRP A 546 -1.57 -4.37 -26.30
N GLU A 547 -0.92 -4.01 -25.18
CA GLU A 547 -1.63 -3.72 -23.93
C GLU A 547 -2.56 -2.52 -24.10
N LEU A 548 -2.16 -1.50 -24.87
CA LEU A 548 -3.04 -0.38 -25.21
C LEU A 548 -4.28 -0.84 -26.00
N ALA A 549 -4.13 -1.73 -26.97
CA ALA A 549 -5.26 -2.30 -27.69
C ALA A 549 -6.17 -3.13 -26.76
N VAL A 550 -5.60 -3.97 -25.89
CA VAL A 550 -6.34 -4.72 -24.86
C VAL A 550 -7.15 -3.79 -23.97
N ALA A 551 -6.48 -2.82 -23.34
CA ALA A 551 -7.07 -1.88 -22.40
C ALA A 551 -8.12 -0.95 -23.03
N ARG A 552 -7.85 -0.41 -24.23
CA ARG A 552 -8.70 0.62 -24.86
C ARG A 552 -9.72 0.09 -25.86
N ARG A 553 -9.54 -1.12 -26.41
CA ARG A 553 -10.46 -1.68 -27.41
C ARG A 553 -11.24 -2.88 -26.92
N PHE A 554 -10.58 -3.82 -26.25
CA PHE A 554 -11.18 -5.11 -25.87
C PHE A 554 -11.86 -5.06 -24.51
N VAL A 555 -11.22 -4.48 -23.49
CA VAL A 555 -11.81 -4.34 -22.14
C VAL A 555 -13.13 -3.56 -22.17
N PRO A 556 -13.28 -2.44 -22.91
CA PRO A 556 -14.55 -1.72 -22.99
C PRO A 556 -15.71 -2.53 -23.58
N MET A 557 -15.45 -3.64 -24.29
CA MET A 557 -16.51 -4.50 -24.83
C MET A 557 -17.31 -5.22 -23.74
N PHE A 558 -16.75 -5.37 -22.54
CA PHE A 558 -17.39 -6.09 -21.44
C PHE A 558 -17.29 -5.38 -20.08
N ASP A 559 -16.66 -4.21 -20.05
CA ASP A 559 -16.71 -3.29 -18.92
C ASP A 559 -18.16 -2.85 -18.68
N SER A 560 -18.56 -2.77 -17.40
CA SER A 560 -19.94 -2.58 -16.95
C SER A 560 -20.92 -3.71 -17.31
N SER A 561 -20.46 -4.77 -17.98
CA SER A 561 -21.30 -5.93 -18.28
C SER A 561 -21.63 -6.69 -17.00
N ALA A 562 -22.94 -6.75 -16.71
CA ALA A 562 -23.51 -7.32 -15.49
C ALA A 562 -23.02 -6.62 -14.21
N GLY A 563 -22.79 -5.30 -14.24
CA GLY A 563 -22.40 -4.53 -13.04
C GLY A 563 -20.95 -4.72 -12.59
N ILE A 564 -20.07 -5.32 -13.41
CA ILE A 564 -18.63 -5.37 -13.13
C ILE A 564 -17.93 -4.24 -13.89
N HIS A 565 -17.24 -3.37 -13.17
CA HIS A 565 -16.47 -2.24 -13.68
C HIS A 565 -15.00 -2.41 -13.35
N PHE A 566 -14.13 -2.02 -14.27
CA PHE A 566 -12.67 -2.09 -14.06
C PHE A 566 -12.08 -0.70 -13.82
N ALA A 567 -11.15 -0.58 -12.88
CA ALA A 567 -10.41 0.65 -12.61
C ALA A 567 -8.91 0.34 -12.39
N GLY A 568 -8.07 1.31 -12.73
CA GLY A 568 -6.62 1.19 -12.68
C GLY A 568 -5.97 2.05 -13.76
N ASP A 569 -4.73 2.45 -13.52
CA ASP A 569 -3.89 3.15 -14.50
C ASP A 569 -3.81 2.36 -15.81
N TRP A 570 -3.63 1.04 -15.74
CA TRP A 570 -3.59 0.10 -16.89
C TRP A 570 -4.71 0.26 -17.92
N LYS A 571 -5.85 0.86 -17.53
CA LYS A 571 -6.98 1.10 -18.42
C LYS A 571 -6.87 2.39 -19.23
N VAL A 572 -6.27 3.43 -18.65
CA VAL A 572 -6.29 4.79 -19.18
C VAL A 572 -4.89 5.20 -19.66
N GLY A 573 -3.89 5.03 -18.80
CA GLY A 573 -2.53 5.53 -19.02
C GLY A 573 -1.64 5.28 -17.80
N VAL A 574 -0.71 6.19 -17.50
CA VAL A 574 0.36 5.96 -16.53
C VAL A 574 0.17 6.86 -15.33
N GLY A 575 0.29 6.29 -14.14
CA GLY A 575 0.41 7.05 -12.90
C GLY A 575 -0.93 7.46 -12.29
N HIS A 576 -0.83 8.31 -11.26
CA HIS A 576 -1.90 8.49 -10.30
C HIS A 576 -3.10 9.28 -10.83
N ASP A 577 -2.89 10.29 -11.68
CA ASP A 577 -4.01 11.06 -12.24
C ASP A 577 -4.91 10.19 -13.13
N ASP A 578 -4.30 9.32 -13.95
CA ASP A 578 -5.01 8.35 -14.78
C ASP A 578 -5.70 7.25 -13.96
N ALA A 579 -5.07 6.77 -12.87
CA ALA A 579 -5.70 5.84 -11.94
C ALA A 579 -6.94 6.46 -11.26
N ILE A 580 -6.85 7.72 -10.82
CA ILE A 580 -7.98 8.48 -10.24
C ILE A 580 -9.08 8.63 -11.30
N LYS A 581 -8.74 9.02 -12.53
CA LYS A 581 -9.70 9.14 -13.64
C LYS A 581 -10.40 7.81 -13.91
N ALA A 582 -9.67 6.69 -13.93
CA ALA A 582 -10.22 5.37 -14.12
C ALA A 582 -11.21 4.97 -13.01
N GLY A 583 -10.87 5.26 -11.75
CA GLY A 583 -11.73 5.03 -10.59
C GLY A 583 -13.02 5.85 -10.64
N ILE A 584 -12.91 7.15 -10.92
CA ILE A 584 -14.08 8.04 -11.09
C ILE A 584 -14.97 7.54 -12.24
N ALA A 585 -14.40 7.21 -13.40
CA ALA A 585 -15.17 6.70 -14.53
C ALA A 585 -15.86 5.35 -14.24
N ALA A 586 -15.28 4.49 -13.40
CA ALA A 586 -15.93 3.26 -12.95
C ALA A 586 -17.11 3.57 -12.01
N ALA A 587 -16.93 4.49 -11.06
CA ALA A 587 -17.99 4.96 -10.17
C ALA A 587 -19.18 5.56 -10.93
N CYS A 588 -18.92 6.42 -11.93
CA CYS A 588 -19.98 7.02 -12.76
C CYS A 588 -20.83 5.94 -13.48
N ARG A 589 -20.17 4.86 -13.94
CA ARG A 589 -20.85 3.76 -14.65
C ARG A 589 -21.58 2.80 -13.74
N ALA A 590 -21.15 2.68 -12.48
CA ALA A 590 -21.86 1.98 -11.42
C ALA A 590 -23.09 2.76 -10.91
N GLY A 591 -23.52 3.81 -11.62
CA GLY A 591 -24.72 4.56 -11.26
C GLY A 591 -24.53 5.57 -10.13
N ILE A 592 -23.29 5.77 -9.64
CA ILE A 592 -22.97 6.86 -8.71
C ILE A 592 -22.99 8.18 -9.50
N HIS A 593 -24.20 8.63 -9.82
CA HIS A 593 -24.46 9.90 -10.46
C HIS A 593 -24.38 11.03 -9.42
N ALA A 594 -24.19 12.24 -9.93
CA ALA A 594 -24.18 13.49 -9.19
C ALA A 594 -25.54 13.83 -8.56
N GLU A 595 -26.02 13.05 -7.58
CA GLU A 595 -26.90 13.55 -6.52
C GLU A 595 -26.14 14.46 -5.53
N LEU A 596 -24.97 14.98 -5.94
CA LEU A 596 -24.48 16.24 -5.41
C LEU A 596 -25.44 17.33 -5.90
N SER A 597 -26.51 17.53 -5.14
CA SER A 597 -27.48 18.60 -5.34
C SER A 597 -26.75 19.92 -5.62
N ASN A 598 -27.42 20.86 -6.28
CA ASN A 598 -26.88 22.22 -6.44
C ASN A 598 -26.60 22.93 -5.10
N GLU A 599 -26.97 22.30 -3.98
CA GLU A 599 -26.75 22.73 -2.60
C GLU A 599 -25.71 21.87 -1.86
N ALA A 600 -24.87 21.10 -2.56
CA ALA A 600 -23.75 20.42 -1.90
C ALA A 600 -22.94 21.47 -1.11
N PRO A 601 -22.73 21.29 0.21
CA PRO A 601 -21.95 22.22 1.02
C PRO A 601 -20.60 22.51 0.35
N ALA A 602 -20.01 23.69 0.59
CA ALA A 602 -18.69 24.05 0.01
C ALA A 602 -17.63 22.95 0.19
N GLU A 603 -17.75 22.18 1.27
CA GLU A 603 -16.96 20.99 1.63
C GLU A 603 -17.02 19.85 0.59
N ARG A 604 -18.02 19.77 -0.29
CA ARG A 604 -18.13 18.71 -1.32
C ARG A 604 -17.85 19.20 -2.75
N GLN A 605 -17.43 20.45 -2.91
CA GLN A 605 -17.20 21.04 -4.23
C GLN A 605 -16.05 20.38 -4.99
N LEU A 606 -15.01 19.89 -4.28
CA LEU A 606 -13.90 19.13 -4.88
C LEU A 606 -14.43 17.92 -5.66
N TYR A 607 -15.14 17.02 -4.97
CA TYR A 607 -15.65 15.78 -5.54
C TYR A 607 -16.63 16.04 -6.69
N LYS A 608 -17.45 17.09 -6.57
CA LYS A 608 -18.34 17.54 -7.65
C LYS A 608 -17.57 17.89 -8.92
N ASN A 609 -16.54 18.72 -8.80
CA ASN A 609 -15.76 19.17 -9.95
C ASN A 609 -15.05 17.98 -10.63
N LEU A 610 -14.51 17.05 -9.85
CA LEU A 610 -13.88 15.83 -10.36
C LEU A 610 -14.88 14.91 -11.09
N LEU A 611 -16.09 14.76 -10.55
CA LEU A 611 -17.14 13.96 -11.18
C LEU A 611 -17.64 14.60 -12.47
N LEU A 612 -17.83 15.93 -12.50
CA LEU A 612 -18.27 16.63 -13.71
C LEU A 612 -17.24 16.54 -14.84
N ASP A 613 -15.95 16.63 -14.51
CA ASP A 613 -14.86 16.51 -15.49
C ASP A 613 -14.82 15.13 -16.16
N VAL A 614 -15.17 14.05 -15.43
CA VAL A 614 -14.98 12.67 -15.91
C VAL A 614 -16.28 11.98 -16.32
N CYS A 615 -17.38 12.18 -15.60
CA CYS A 615 -18.64 11.49 -15.88
C CYS A 615 -19.31 11.96 -17.18
N VAL A 616 -19.05 13.20 -17.63
CA VAL A 616 -19.57 13.71 -18.91
C VAL A 616 -18.99 12.93 -20.09
N ASP A 617 -17.71 12.57 -20.03
CA ASP A 617 -17.06 11.74 -21.04
C ASP A 617 -17.51 10.26 -20.96
N ALA A 618 -17.71 9.73 -19.74
CA ALA A 618 -18.00 8.31 -19.52
C ALA A 618 -19.43 7.88 -19.87
N THR A 619 -20.38 8.82 -19.99
CA THR A 619 -21.80 8.55 -20.24
C THR A 619 -22.21 8.69 -21.71
N THR A 620 -21.28 9.09 -22.60
CA THR A 620 -21.55 9.12 -24.03
C THR A 620 -21.54 7.69 -24.56
N PRO A 621 -22.68 7.12 -25.02
CA PRO A 621 -22.68 5.79 -25.60
C PRO A 621 -21.83 5.81 -26.87
N LEU A 622 -20.89 4.85 -26.98
CA LEU A 622 -20.16 4.60 -28.23
C LEU A 622 -21.18 4.57 -29.37
N SER A 623 -20.89 5.36 -30.41
CA SER A 623 -21.74 5.45 -31.61
C SER A 623 -21.92 4.07 -32.25
N GLU A 624 -23.01 3.86 -32.98
CA GLU A 624 -23.24 2.58 -33.69
C GLU A 624 -22.08 2.22 -34.64
N GLU A 625 -21.36 3.22 -35.18
CA GLU A 625 -20.15 3.06 -35.99
C GLU A 625 -18.97 2.46 -35.21
N GLU A 626 -18.77 2.86 -33.95
CA GLU A 626 -17.69 2.36 -33.10
C GLU A 626 -17.98 0.94 -32.56
N ARG A 627 -19.25 0.55 -32.48
CA ARG A 627 -19.65 -0.81 -32.10
C ARG A 627 -19.41 -1.84 -33.20
N ASN A 628 -19.34 -1.43 -34.46
CA ASN A 628 -19.22 -2.38 -35.58
C ASN A 628 -18.33 -1.87 -36.72
N PRO A 629 -16.99 -1.86 -36.55
CA PRO A 629 -16.05 -1.36 -37.56
C PRO A 629 -16.01 -2.20 -38.85
N LEU A 630 -16.68 -3.36 -38.88
CA LEU A 630 -16.77 -4.22 -40.07
C LEU A 630 -17.92 -3.84 -41.03
N ARG A 631 -18.83 -2.94 -40.64
CA ARG A 631 -19.89 -2.47 -41.56
C ARG A 631 -19.48 -1.30 -42.44
N SER A 632 -18.56 -0.44 -42.00
CA SER A 632 -18.08 0.72 -42.78
C SER A 632 -17.09 0.35 -43.89
N ALA A 633 -16.54 -0.88 -43.88
CA ALA A 633 -15.64 -1.38 -44.93
C ALA A 633 -16.35 -2.02 -46.15
N SER A 634 -17.68 -1.97 -46.22
CA SER A 634 -18.47 -2.51 -47.35
C SER A 634 -18.99 -1.45 -48.33
N GLY A 635 -18.48 -0.22 -48.20
CA GLY A 635 -18.87 0.92 -49.03
C GLY A 635 -17.69 1.64 -49.67
N VAL A 636 -16.71 0.91 -50.22
CA VAL A 636 -15.80 1.37 -51.31
C VAL A 636 -15.47 0.17 -52.19
#